data_AF-A0A7R9GE64-F1
#
_entry.id   AF-A0A7R9GE64-F1
#
_cell.length_a   1.000
_cell.length_b   1.000
_cell.length_c   1.000
_cell.angle_alpha   90.00
_cell.angle_beta   90.00
_cell.angle_gamma   90.00
#
_symmetry.space_group_name_H-M   'P 1'
#
loop_
_entity.id
_entity.type
_entity.pdbx_description
1 polymer ?
#
loop_
_entity_poly.entity_id
_entity_poly.type
_entity_poly.pdbx_seq_one_letter_code
_entity_poly.pdbx_strand_id
1 'polypeptide(L)'
;MVNERIMYYPNSRRVVKVPVISTRPGSGSRAREIAEQIEKRESNDRRVDYWRHVADGFSRSSLVASQYESLGSERSFSASMAKVENKSRERSHAEFLSTARQRLRRLFEDEAEGLRFELESLEPRMRRRPMSAYPLTNAGMEELRRQAEAIVATREREREKVSEEKLYQLRKQNCRELREAKSRFFQQEAQQSWDEQMDEKKAMEEEQAAVNEEYERQKEADRIRHQEEEMREKKMRESKQIALRDVLKQQVDSAREKEERRRALLVEERELIALQRFYVEQQERRKQTDAARKKEALRSALHQQVQAKLRRKAAEMRQRIEEDQKFLDTIMAQAAHEREARAAKRRQVSEEMSQLHSYLAEQLDRERAREKETENLFDEEARRMWEKREQEWRKEDEARQQLMYHAIAAWGEQIEDKLKRNRQDQEENEKESRKIEEAVEKEREDHMAMLRKKREQASLTAHNYDSQIAEKNKKIAEEKRMLDLEASKENRNRQHDAAFVADELNKMRLDNLRMMSARKNQARTLRDVAAKFPVRIDILEKHPFPFGLVRFGVAPDHPEVKNVINTFTNTLNKPEVKFVGNVEVGVDLSFQDLKKSYDAVVLSHGCKHERKLGIPGEDLRNVVPAKEFVGWYNGEPGKADLEVDLQGTDTAVVVGVGNVALDVARILLTPVDILSQKSDITEYSLEALAKSRIRRVHIVGRRGPLQAAFTIKEIRELIKLKSTRPVIRTRDVEHLVPLVEGLSRPKKRLMQLLIDTAKQDTSSRDTEWILRFFLSPEKFNGRENLQSVTCAVNRLKDANRDSVDEGVISTGETETIDAGLALVSIGYHAEPIDPSLPFDAKKGIYLNDSGRIEATPGVYCCGWTQSGAVGVILSTLNNAFKIADVVASDLEKMTPKQTNFDLRDIISDPRKQIVSKEDWAKLDAIEVKRGSVRGSPREKIVDIKEALSLI
;
A
#
# COMPACT_ATOMS: atom_id res chain seq x y z
N MET A 1 51.88 4.56 -28.54
CA MET A 1 52.90 5.33 -27.78
C MET A 1 52.25 6.63 -27.33
N VAL A 2 52.70 7.22 -26.21
CA VAL A 2 52.84 8.67 -25.91
C VAL A 2 51.81 9.63 -26.56
N ASN A 3 51.11 10.58 -25.92
CA ASN A 3 50.79 11.04 -24.55
C ASN A 3 50.06 12.42 -24.77
N GLU A 4 49.88 13.25 -23.72
CA GLU A 4 49.36 14.66 -23.77
C GLU A 4 47.84 14.80 -24.06
N ARG A 5 46.94 15.30 -23.18
CA ARG A 5 46.95 16.02 -21.87
C ARG A 5 47.01 17.57 -21.96
N ILE A 6 46.18 18.24 -21.13
CA ILE A 6 46.16 19.68 -20.73
C ILE A 6 45.44 20.66 -21.71
N MET A 7 44.64 21.69 -21.32
CA MET A 7 43.78 21.96 -20.14
C MET A 7 42.81 23.18 -20.38
N TYR A 8 41.70 23.23 -19.62
CA TYR A 8 41.03 24.42 -19.00
C TYR A 8 39.91 25.26 -19.70
N TYR A 9 39.10 25.84 -18.79
CA TYR A 9 37.90 26.72 -18.89
C TYR A 9 38.31 28.23 -18.87
N PRO A 10 37.44 29.29 -19.01
CA PRO A 10 36.07 29.42 -18.42
C PRO A 10 34.99 30.37 -19.04
N ASN A 11 33.78 30.29 -18.46
CA ASN A 11 32.74 31.34 -18.23
C ASN A 11 32.45 32.47 -19.25
N SER A 12 31.18 32.63 -19.66
CA SER A 12 30.23 33.67 -19.13
C SER A 12 29.02 33.99 -20.05
N ARG A 13 28.26 35.05 -19.70
CA ARG A 13 26.83 35.33 -19.97
C ARG A 13 26.48 35.91 -21.37
N ARG A 14 25.31 35.51 -21.90
CA ARG A 14 24.27 36.31 -22.65
C ARG A 14 24.59 37.05 -23.99
N VAL A 15 23.66 36.87 -24.95
CA VAL A 15 23.19 37.79 -26.05
C VAL A 15 23.83 37.77 -27.46
N VAL A 16 23.11 37.11 -28.40
CA VAL A 16 22.69 37.46 -29.79
C VAL A 16 23.49 38.46 -30.68
N LYS A 17 23.94 38.02 -31.89
CA LYS A 17 23.61 38.59 -33.25
C LYS A 17 24.32 37.85 -34.43
N VAL A 18 23.82 37.99 -35.68
CA VAL A 18 24.24 37.19 -36.88
C VAL A 18 24.08 37.96 -38.24
N PRO A 19 25.11 37.96 -39.10
CA PRO A 19 25.05 37.97 -40.58
C PRO A 19 25.89 36.78 -41.17
N VAL A 20 26.29 36.57 -42.45
CA VAL A 20 26.37 37.30 -43.76
C VAL A 20 26.08 36.23 -44.86
N ILE A 21 24.98 36.26 -45.64
CA ILE A 21 24.71 36.91 -46.95
C ILE A 21 25.42 36.33 -48.20
N SER A 22 24.62 35.61 -49.00
CA SER A 22 24.56 35.58 -50.49
C SER A 22 23.29 34.77 -50.89
N THR A 23 22.70 34.77 -52.10
CA THR A 23 22.87 35.54 -53.37
C THR A 23 21.48 35.71 -54.05
N ARG A 24 21.36 36.53 -55.11
CA ARG A 24 20.18 36.68 -56.01
C ARG A 24 20.66 37.07 -57.43
N PRO A 25 19.88 36.92 -58.54
CA PRO A 25 18.42 36.80 -58.70
C PRO A 25 17.96 35.39 -59.18
N GLY A 26 16.69 35.06 -59.43
CA GLY A 26 15.42 35.82 -59.34
C GLY A 26 14.22 34.94 -59.77
N SER A 27 13.00 35.44 -59.56
CA SER A 27 11.72 34.68 -59.67
C SER A 27 11.54 33.53 -58.66
N GLY A 28 10.30 33.06 -58.47
CA GLY A 28 10.02 31.82 -57.73
C GLY A 28 9.81 31.93 -56.20
N SER A 29 8.84 32.72 -55.72
CA SER A 29 8.32 32.53 -54.34
C SER A 29 7.89 31.07 -54.11
N ARG A 30 7.20 30.52 -55.11
CA ARG A 30 6.78 29.12 -55.23
C ARG A 30 7.95 28.13 -55.10
N ALA A 31 9.16 28.48 -55.53
CA ALA A 31 10.32 27.60 -55.42
C ALA A 31 10.84 27.50 -53.98
N ARG A 32 10.72 28.57 -53.17
CA ARG A 32 11.00 28.51 -51.72
C ARG A 32 9.91 27.78 -50.95
N GLU A 33 8.64 27.99 -51.28
CA GLU A 33 7.54 27.18 -50.68
C GLU A 33 7.68 25.70 -51.02
N ILE A 34 8.00 25.36 -52.27
CA ILE A 34 8.25 23.97 -52.69
C ILE A 34 9.50 23.42 -51.99
N ALA A 35 10.57 24.19 -51.85
CA ALA A 35 11.75 23.76 -51.09
C ALA A 35 11.44 23.52 -49.60
N GLU A 36 10.71 24.42 -48.92
CA GLU A 36 10.27 24.19 -47.54
C GLU A 36 9.30 23.00 -47.43
N GLN A 37 8.42 22.78 -48.41
CA GLN A 37 7.51 21.63 -48.42
C GLN A 37 8.24 20.31 -48.72
N ILE A 38 9.29 20.33 -49.55
CA ILE A 38 10.17 19.18 -49.77
C ILE A 38 11.00 18.91 -48.52
N GLU A 39 11.62 19.92 -47.92
CA GLU A 39 12.41 19.76 -46.69
C GLU A 39 11.54 19.30 -45.50
N LYS A 40 10.31 19.81 -45.38
CA LYS A 40 9.33 19.30 -44.40
C LYS A 40 8.83 17.90 -44.73
N ARG A 41 8.66 17.53 -46.02
CA ARG A 41 8.35 16.16 -46.43
C ARG A 41 9.51 15.22 -46.13
N GLU A 42 10.71 15.48 -46.61
CA GLU A 42 11.91 14.69 -46.31
C GLU A 42 12.17 14.59 -44.80
N SER A 43 11.99 15.65 -44.03
CA SER A 43 12.10 15.59 -42.55
C SER A 43 11.03 14.68 -41.94
N ASN A 44 9.80 14.71 -42.48
CA ASN A 44 8.71 13.85 -42.01
C ASN A 44 8.83 12.40 -42.52
N ASP A 45 9.36 12.17 -43.72
CA ASP A 45 9.59 10.86 -44.32
C ASP A 45 10.80 10.19 -43.64
N ARG A 46 11.89 10.91 -43.39
CA ARG A 46 13.01 10.45 -42.53
C ARG A 46 12.52 10.13 -41.11
N ARG A 47 11.54 10.87 -40.57
CA ARG A 47 10.88 10.53 -39.30
C ARG A 47 10.01 9.29 -39.42
N VAL A 48 9.21 9.15 -40.48
CA VAL A 48 8.35 7.98 -40.71
C VAL A 48 9.19 6.72 -40.93
N ASP A 49 10.30 6.81 -41.67
CA ASP A 49 11.22 5.69 -41.89
C ASP A 49 12.06 5.39 -40.64
N TYR A 50 12.45 6.38 -39.84
CA TYR A 50 12.98 6.13 -38.49
C TYR A 50 11.96 5.38 -37.63
N TRP A 51 10.70 5.82 -37.59
CA TRP A 51 9.64 5.16 -36.81
C TRP A 51 9.25 3.79 -37.38
N ARG A 52 9.32 3.57 -38.70
CA ARG A 52 9.21 2.22 -39.32
C ARG A 52 10.38 1.35 -38.91
N HIS A 53 11.61 1.82 -39.01
CA HIS A 53 12.79 1.03 -38.68
C HIS A 53 12.86 0.68 -37.19
N VAL A 54 12.33 1.57 -36.34
CA VAL A 54 12.07 1.33 -34.91
C VAL A 54 10.91 0.36 -34.70
N ALA A 55 9.80 0.45 -35.45
CA ALA A 55 8.66 -0.47 -35.37
C ALA A 55 8.99 -1.88 -35.88
N ASP A 56 9.81 -2.01 -36.93
CA ASP A 56 10.41 -3.28 -37.39
C ASP A 56 11.38 -3.82 -36.35
N GLY A 57 12.15 -2.94 -35.70
CA GLY A 57 12.98 -3.28 -34.54
C GLY A 57 12.14 -3.87 -33.40
N PHE A 58 11.04 -3.23 -33.03
CA PHE A 58 10.08 -3.74 -32.05
C PHE A 58 9.35 -5.01 -32.52
N SER A 59 9.06 -5.16 -33.81
CA SER A 59 8.39 -6.34 -34.36
C SER A 59 9.30 -7.56 -34.38
N ARG A 60 10.58 -7.38 -34.75
CA ARG A 60 11.61 -8.42 -34.62
C ARG A 60 11.92 -8.71 -33.16
N SER A 61 12.02 -7.69 -32.32
CA SER A 61 12.19 -7.86 -30.87
C SER A 61 10.97 -8.52 -30.22
N SER A 62 9.76 -8.37 -30.77
CA SER A 62 8.53 -9.03 -30.33
C SER A 62 8.52 -10.50 -30.74
N LEU A 63 8.92 -10.84 -31.97
CA LEU A 63 9.14 -12.23 -32.40
C LEU A 63 10.23 -12.94 -31.58
N VAL A 64 11.33 -12.25 -31.29
CA VAL A 64 12.42 -12.77 -30.44
C VAL A 64 11.96 -12.88 -28.98
N ALA A 65 11.25 -11.88 -28.44
CA ALA A 65 10.66 -11.96 -27.10
C ALA A 65 9.63 -13.09 -27.01
N SER A 66 8.80 -13.31 -28.02
CA SER A 66 7.85 -14.42 -28.10
C SER A 66 8.56 -15.78 -28.08
N GLN A 67 9.70 -15.93 -28.78
CA GLN A 67 10.53 -17.13 -28.66
C GLN A 67 11.13 -17.27 -27.24
N TYR A 68 11.64 -16.20 -26.64
CA TYR A 68 12.17 -16.24 -25.27
C TYR A 68 11.09 -16.46 -24.20
N GLU A 69 9.86 -15.97 -24.39
CA GLU A 69 8.70 -16.28 -23.55
C GLU A 69 8.25 -17.74 -23.74
N SER A 70 8.32 -18.29 -24.95
CA SER A 70 8.06 -19.72 -25.16
C SER A 70 9.06 -20.59 -24.40
N LEU A 71 10.34 -20.21 -24.40
CA LEU A 71 11.43 -20.87 -23.67
C LEU A 71 11.35 -20.64 -22.15
N GLY A 72 10.93 -19.45 -21.71
CA GLY A 72 10.78 -19.05 -20.30
C GLY A 72 9.45 -19.42 -19.66
N SER A 73 8.48 -19.95 -20.43
CA SER A 73 7.16 -20.32 -19.91
C SER A 73 7.25 -21.44 -18.86
N GLU A 74 6.31 -21.48 -17.91
CA GLU A 74 6.22 -22.53 -16.89
C GLU A 74 6.20 -23.94 -17.48
N ARG A 75 5.68 -24.11 -18.71
CA ARG A 75 5.67 -25.41 -19.42
C ARG A 75 7.08 -25.83 -19.85
N SER A 76 7.85 -24.93 -20.45
CA SER A 76 9.23 -25.21 -20.88
C SER A 76 10.19 -25.38 -19.70
N PHE A 77 9.99 -24.60 -18.63
CA PHE A 77 10.67 -24.80 -17.36
C PHE A 77 10.32 -26.15 -16.73
N SER A 78 9.03 -26.49 -16.60
CA SER A 78 8.58 -27.76 -16.01
C SER A 78 9.04 -28.97 -16.83
N ALA A 79 9.01 -28.90 -18.16
CA ALA A 79 9.50 -29.96 -19.03
C ALA A 79 11.02 -30.18 -18.88
N SER A 80 11.79 -29.10 -18.76
CA SER A 80 13.25 -29.18 -18.49
C SER A 80 13.54 -29.74 -17.10
N MET A 81 12.83 -29.25 -16.07
CA MET A 81 12.97 -29.73 -14.69
C MET A 81 12.57 -31.20 -14.54
N ALA A 82 11.48 -31.65 -15.16
CA ALA A 82 11.10 -33.06 -15.17
C ALA A 82 12.15 -33.94 -15.87
N LYS A 83 12.80 -33.43 -16.93
CA LYS A 83 13.88 -34.14 -17.63
C LYS A 83 15.17 -34.21 -16.80
N VAL A 84 15.47 -33.18 -16.00
CA VAL A 84 16.54 -33.19 -14.98
C VAL A 84 16.21 -34.12 -13.82
N GLU A 85 14.97 -34.13 -13.34
CA GLU A 85 14.52 -34.99 -12.24
C GLU A 85 14.56 -36.47 -12.64
N ASN A 86 14.11 -36.82 -13.84
CA ASN A 86 14.28 -38.18 -14.37
C ASN A 86 15.77 -38.57 -14.48
N LYS A 87 16.65 -37.67 -14.96
CA LYS A 87 18.10 -37.93 -14.99
C LYS A 87 18.73 -38.08 -13.60
N SER A 88 18.13 -37.46 -12.58
CA SER A 88 18.51 -37.66 -11.18
C SER A 88 18.06 -39.04 -10.68
N ARG A 89 16.80 -39.41 -10.95
CA ARG A 89 16.24 -40.74 -10.63
C ARG A 89 17.00 -41.88 -11.32
N GLU A 90 17.39 -41.71 -12.59
CA GLU A 90 18.24 -42.65 -13.34
C GLU A 90 19.61 -42.85 -12.66
N ARG A 91 20.24 -41.78 -12.16
CA ARG A 91 21.51 -41.86 -11.42
C ARG A 91 21.35 -42.57 -10.09
N SER A 92 20.38 -42.17 -9.27
CA SER A 92 20.11 -42.86 -7.99
C SER A 92 19.71 -44.32 -8.18
N HIS A 93 19.03 -44.66 -9.28
CA HIS A 93 18.73 -46.06 -9.63
C HIS A 93 19.97 -46.83 -10.09
N ALA A 94 20.88 -46.21 -10.85
CA ALA A 94 22.16 -46.80 -11.21
C ALA A 94 23.07 -47.03 -9.99
N GLU A 95 23.11 -46.10 -9.04
CA GLU A 95 23.83 -46.21 -7.76
C GLU A 95 23.22 -47.29 -6.86
N PHE A 96 21.88 -47.41 -6.84
CA PHE A 96 21.19 -48.50 -6.17
C PHE A 96 21.52 -49.86 -6.81
N LEU A 97 21.50 -49.96 -8.14
CA LEU A 97 21.87 -51.17 -8.88
C LEU A 97 23.35 -51.56 -8.71
N SER A 98 24.28 -50.61 -8.66
CA SER A 98 25.68 -50.92 -8.35
C SER A 98 25.83 -51.45 -6.93
N THR A 99 25.17 -50.82 -5.95
CA THR A 99 25.16 -51.25 -4.55
C THR A 99 24.55 -52.64 -4.38
N ALA A 100 23.44 -52.94 -5.07
CA ALA A 100 22.81 -54.26 -5.09
C ALA A 100 23.72 -55.33 -5.70
N ARG A 101 24.37 -55.04 -6.84
CA ARG A 101 25.34 -55.95 -7.48
C ARG A 101 26.56 -56.21 -6.59
N GLN A 102 27.02 -55.21 -5.84
CA GLN A 102 28.15 -55.35 -4.91
C GLN A 102 27.77 -56.21 -3.69
N ARG A 103 26.52 -56.12 -3.21
CA ARG A 103 25.96 -57.03 -2.19
C ARG A 103 25.84 -58.47 -2.69
N LEU A 104 25.33 -58.67 -3.91
CA LEU A 104 25.22 -60.00 -4.52
C LEU A 104 26.58 -60.67 -4.73
N ARG A 105 27.61 -59.92 -5.12
CA ARG A 105 28.99 -60.47 -5.22
C ARG A 105 29.48 -61.03 -3.89
N ARG A 106 29.34 -60.27 -2.79
CA ARG A 106 29.73 -60.76 -1.46
C ARG A 106 29.00 -62.04 -1.08
N LEU A 107 27.68 -62.11 -1.29
CA LEU A 107 26.92 -63.32 -0.98
C LEU A 107 27.43 -64.55 -1.76
N PHE A 108 27.80 -64.41 -3.04
CA PHE A 108 28.40 -65.50 -3.81
C PHE A 108 29.87 -65.79 -3.41
N GLU A 109 30.61 -64.81 -2.91
CA GLU A 109 31.96 -65.00 -2.35
C GLU A 109 31.87 -65.79 -1.02
N ASP A 110 30.99 -65.37 -0.11
CA ASP A 110 30.67 -66.03 1.17
C ASP A 110 30.19 -67.49 0.96
N GLU A 111 29.25 -67.71 0.03
CA GLU A 111 28.69 -69.04 -0.30
C GLU A 111 29.75 -69.97 -0.94
N ALA A 112 30.63 -69.41 -1.78
CA ALA A 112 31.74 -70.17 -2.37
C ALA A 112 32.86 -70.47 -1.36
N GLU A 113 33.02 -69.69 -0.29
CA GLU A 113 33.91 -70.04 0.83
C GLU A 113 33.30 -71.15 1.71
N GLY A 114 32.00 -71.08 2.00
CA GLY A 114 31.27 -72.13 2.72
C GLY A 114 31.39 -73.51 2.05
N LEU A 115 31.15 -73.59 0.73
CA LEU A 115 31.26 -74.84 -0.04
C LEU A 115 32.70 -75.39 -0.10
N ARG A 116 33.73 -74.53 0.01
CA ARG A 116 35.13 -74.97 0.11
C ARG A 116 35.44 -75.55 1.48
N PHE A 117 34.93 -74.94 2.55
CA PHE A 117 35.06 -75.45 3.91
C PHE A 117 34.38 -76.82 4.10
N GLU A 118 33.21 -77.04 3.49
CA GLU A 118 32.55 -78.36 3.52
C GLU A 118 33.37 -79.44 2.81
N LEU A 119 33.94 -79.16 1.64
CA LEU A 119 34.80 -80.10 0.92
C LEU A 119 36.05 -80.48 1.73
N GLU A 120 36.72 -79.50 2.33
CA GLU A 120 37.92 -79.71 3.14
C GLU A 120 37.62 -80.52 4.42
N SER A 121 36.39 -80.45 4.94
CA SER A 121 35.95 -81.22 6.12
C SER A 121 35.74 -82.73 5.86
N LEU A 122 35.60 -83.15 4.60
CA LEU A 122 35.19 -84.53 4.24
C LEU A 122 36.35 -85.50 4.00
N GLU A 123 37.53 -85.02 3.59
CA GLU A 123 38.69 -85.87 3.25
C GLU A 123 39.17 -86.83 4.37
N PRO A 124 39.13 -86.49 5.67
CA PRO A 124 39.72 -87.36 6.72
C PRO A 124 39.06 -88.72 6.92
N ARG A 125 37.82 -88.94 6.46
CA ARG A 125 36.98 -90.08 6.90
C ARG A 125 37.24 -91.43 6.19
N MET A 126 37.96 -91.47 5.07
CA MET A 126 38.12 -92.72 4.28
C MET A 126 39.38 -93.56 4.61
N ARG A 127 40.18 -93.23 5.63
CA ARG A 127 41.42 -93.97 5.95
C ARG A 127 41.55 -94.37 7.43
N ARG A 128 41.03 -95.57 7.79
CA ARG A 128 41.64 -96.59 8.73
C ARG A 128 40.63 -97.62 9.26
N ARG A 129 40.79 -98.90 8.89
CA ARG A 129 40.91 -100.05 9.84
C ARG A 129 41.26 -101.37 9.11
N PRO A 130 42.17 -102.21 9.66
CA PRO A 130 42.53 -103.53 9.09
C PRO A 130 41.75 -104.71 9.73
N MET A 131 41.98 -105.92 9.21
CA MET A 131 41.29 -107.19 9.53
C MET A 131 42.05 -108.11 10.51
N SER A 132 41.30 -109.02 11.16
CA SER A 132 41.75 -110.25 11.86
C SER A 132 40.60 -111.28 11.66
N ALA A 133 40.78 -112.50 11.13
CA ALA A 133 41.53 -113.66 11.63
C ALA A 133 41.03 -114.10 13.03
N TYR A 134 40.56 -115.33 13.30
CA TYR A 134 40.34 -116.59 12.54
C TYR A 134 39.23 -117.41 13.31
N PRO A 135 39.04 -118.74 13.15
CA PRO A 135 38.53 -119.54 12.00
C PRO A 135 37.26 -120.37 12.35
N LEU A 136 36.66 -121.11 11.40
CA LEU A 136 36.11 -122.48 11.61
C LEU A 136 35.59 -123.17 10.32
N THR A 137 35.92 -124.47 10.19
CA THR A 137 35.37 -125.52 9.29
C THR A 137 35.23 -125.29 7.76
N ASN A 138 35.87 -126.18 6.98
CA ASN A 138 36.06 -126.03 5.52
C ASN A 138 34.83 -126.23 4.64
N ALA A 139 33.76 -126.91 5.09
CA ALA A 139 32.65 -127.31 4.20
C ALA A 139 31.86 -126.13 3.60
N GLY A 140 31.81 -124.97 4.28
CA GLY A 140 31.18 -123.76 3.75
C GLY A 140 32.07 -122.91 2.84
N MET A 141 33.40 -123.13 2.86
CA MET A 141 34.37 -122.25 2.19
C MET A 141 34.41 -122.42 0.67
N GLU A 142 34.12 -123.60 0.14
CA GLU A 142 34.12 -123.85 -1.30
C GLU A 142 32.84 -123.32 -1.97
N GLU A 143 31.68 -123.53 -1.33
CA GLU A 143 30.39 -122.96 -1.75
C GLU A 143 30.44 -121.43 -1.75
N LEU A 144 30.94 -120.82 -0.66
CA LEU A 144 31.12 -119.37 -0.57
C LEU A 144 32.18 -118.82 -1.52
N ARG A 145 33.28 -119.54 -1.79
CA ARG A 145 34.25 -119.14 -2.83
C ARG A 145 33.60 -119.11 -4.20
N ARG A 146 32.88 -120.17 -4.58
CA ARG A 146 32.26 -120.28 -5.90
C ARG A 146 31.19 -119.20 -6.12
N GLN A 147 30.44 -118.85 -5.08
CA GLN A 147 29.49 -117.73 -5.11
C GLN A 147 30.20 -116.37 -5.11
N ALA A 148 31.30 -116.19 -4.35
CA ALA A 148 32.09 -114.96 -4.36
C ALA A 148 32.78 -114.71 -5.71
N GLU A 149 33.37 -115.74 -6.32
CA GLU A 149 34.00 -115.68 -7.64
C GLU A 149 32.97 -115.33 -8.73
N ALA A 150 31.75 -115.90 -8.66
CA ALA A 150 30.65 -115.50 -9.54
C ALA A 150 30.26 -114.02 -9.37
N ILE A 151 30.21 -113.52 -8.12
CA ILE A 151 29.91 -112.11 -7.79
C ILE A 151 31.05 -111.17 -8.19
N VAL A 152 32.32 -111.61 -8.16
CA VAL A 152 33.45 -110.84 -8.70
C VAL A 152 33.36 -110.77 -10.22
N ALA A 153 33.15 -111.90 -10.90
CA ALA A 153 33.06 -111.96 -12.36
C ALA A 153 31.88 -111.16 -12.95
N THR A 154 30.74 -111.06 -12.25
CA THR A 154 29.65 -110.15 -12.67
C THR A 154 30.04 -108.69 -12.46
N ARG A 155 30.61 -108.34 -11.30
CA ARG A 155 31.04 -106.96 -10.98
C ARG A 155 32.20 -106.48 -11.85
N GLU A 156 33.04 -107.37 -12.35
CA GLU A 156 34.09 -107.04 -13.32
C GLU A 156 33.49 -106.71 -14.69
N ARG A 157 32.56 -107.54 -15.19
CA ARG A 157 31.80 -107.24 -16.43
C ARG A 157 30.96 -105.97 -16.34
N GLU A 158 30.42 -105.64 -15.17
CA GLU A 158 29.75 -104.36 -14.91
C GLU A 158 30.73 -103.19 -14.96
N ARG A 159 31.94 -103.33 -14.40
CA ARG A 159 33.00 -102.30 -14.47
C ARG A 159 33.53 -102.14 -15.90
N GLU A 160 33.68 -103.22 -16.65
CA GLU A 160 34.07 -103.18 -18.07
C GLU A 160 33.05 -102.38 -18.88
N LYS A 161 31.75 -102.69 -18.78
CA LYS A 161 30.68 -101.92 -19.44
C LYS A 161 30.68 -100.44 -19.03
N VAL A 162 30.78 -100.13 -17.73
CA VAL A 162 30.84 -98.74 -17.26
C VAL A 162 32.13 -98.04 -17.70
N SER A 163 33.22 -98.77 -17.92
CA SER A 163 34.47 -98.25 -18.50
C SER A 163 34.31 -97.97 -19.99
N GLU A 164 33.71 -98.88 -20.76
CA GLU A 164 33.41 -98.71 -22.18
C GLU A 164 32.43 -97.55 -22.44
N GLU A 165 31.35 -97.44 -21.64
CA GLU A 165 30.43 -96.30 -21.71
C GLU A 165 31.14 -94.98 -21.39
N LYS A 166 32.02 -94.96 -20.39
CA LYS A 166 32.83 -93.77 -20.06
C LYS A 166 33.84 -93.44 -21.15
N LEU A 167 34.50 -94.43 -21.75
CA LEU A 167 35.39 -94.24 -22.91
C LEU A 167 34.62 -93.73 -24.13
N TYR A 168 33.41 -94.22 -24.36
CA TYR A 168 32.52 -93.75 -25.43
C TYR A 168 32.03 -92.32 -25.19
N GLN A 169 31.61 -91.98 -23.96
CA GLN A 169 31.29 -90.61 -23.54
C GLN A 169 32.50 -89.68 -23.71
N LEU A 170 33.69 -90.09 -23.25
CA LEU A 170 34.92 -89.30 -23.37
C LEU A 170 35.32 -89.11 -24.83
N ARG A 171 35.16 -90.12 -25.68
CA ARG A 171 35.39 -90.03 -27.13
C ARG A 171 34.38 -89.08 -27.79
N LYS A 172 33.09 -89.19 -27.45
CA LYS A 172 32.00 -88.31 -27.92
C LYS A 172 32.21 -86.84 -27.49
N GLN A 173 32.76 -86.60 -26.30
CA GLN A 173 33.11 -85.28 -25.80
C GLN A 173 34.42 -84.75 -26.42
N ASN A 174 35.42 -85.60 -26.65
CA ASN A 174 36.72 -85.16 -27.18
C ASN A 174 36.75 -85.01 -28.70
N CYS A 175 35.90 -85.71 -29.47
CA CYS A 175 35.76 -85.54 -30.91
C CYS A 175 35.51 -84.07 -31.28
N ARG A 176 36.56 -83.42 -31.80
CA ARG A 176 36.60 -81.99 -32.10
C ARG A 176 35.55 -81.58 -33.14
N GLU A 177 35.48 -82.34 -34.22
CA GLU A 177 34.55 -82.14 -35.35
C GLU A 177 33.09 -82.11 -34.90
N LEU A 178 32.69 -83.00 -33.99
CA LEU A 178 31.33 -83.05 -33.43
C LEU A 178 30.99 -81.84 -32.56
N ARG A 179 31.97 -81.26 -31.87
CA ARG A 179 31.81 -80.00 -31.12
C ARG A 179 31.73 -78.80 -32.07
N GLU A 180 32.59 -78.73 -33.07
CA GLU A 180 32.59 -77.65 -34.08
C GLU A 180 31.34 -77.69 -34.97
N ALA A 181 30.75 -78.86 -35.21
CA ALA A 181 29.45 -78.99 -35.88
C ALA A 181 28.30 -78.54 -34.98
N LYS A 182 28.22 -79.04 -33.73
CA LYS A 182 27.17 -78.65 -32.79
C LYS A 182 27.20 -77.16 -32.43
N SER A 183 28.38 -76.58 -32.25
CA SER A 183 28.53 -75.15 -31.95
C SER A 183 27.98 -74.29 -33.09
N ARG A 184 28.25 -74.66 -34.35
CA ARG A 184 27.71 -73.95 -35.52
C ARG A 184 26.19 -74.08 -35.63
N PHE A 185 25.65 -75.27 -35.42
CA PHE A 185 24.19 -75.48 -35.43
C PHE A 185 23.49 -74.63 -34.36
N PHE A 186 23.98 -74.70 -33.11
CA PHE A 186 23.41 -73.95 -31.99
C PHE A 186 23.60 -72.42 -32.14
N GLN A 187 24.66 -71.98 -32.82
CA GLN A 187 24.84 -70.56 -33.18
C GLN A 187 23.84 -70.10 -34.25
N GLN A 188 23.56 -70.92 -35.26
CA GLN A 188 22.53 -70.59 -36.28
C GLN A 188 21.13 -70.59 -35.67
N GLU A 189 20.80 -71.58 -34.84
CA GLU A 189 19.51 -71.71 -34.14
C GLU A 189 19.28 -70.53 -33.17
N ALA A 190 20.31 -70.14 -32.40
CA ALA A 190 20.25 -68.95 -31.55
C ALA A 190 20.18 -67.64 -32.35
N GLN A 191 20.84 -67.54 -33.50
CA GLN A 191 20.78 -66.36 -34.36
C GLN A 191 19.39 -66.19 -34.99
N GLN A 192 18.81 -67.27 -35.54
CA GLN A 192 17.45 -67.23 -36.09
C GLN A 192 16.42 -66.82 -35.05
N SER A 193 16.49 -67.38 -33.83
CA SER A 193 15.58 -66.99 -32.74
C SER A 193 15.77 -65.54 -32.27
N TRP A 194 16.97 -64.97 -32.42
CA TRP A 194 17.22 -63.54 -32.18
C TRP A 194 16.67 -62.65 -33.28
N ASP A 195 16.84 -63.03 -34.55
CA ASP A 195 16.33 -62.28 -35.69
C ASP A 195 14.78 -62.27 -35.68
N GLU A 196 14.14 -63.41 -35.37
CA GLU A 196 12.68 -63.53 -35.18
C GLU A 196 12.17 -62.62 -34.04
N GLN A 197 12.79 -62.67 -32.84
CA GLN A 197 12.42 -61.80 -31.72
C GLN A 197 12.61 -60.31 -32.02
N MET A 198 13.62 -59.96 -32.83
CA MET A 198 13.87 -58.58 -33.23
C MET A 198 12.84 -58.06 -34.25
N ASP A 199 12.31 -58.91 -35.13
CA ASP A 199 11.26 -58.54 -36.08
C ASP A 199 9.86 -58.52 -35.44
N GLU A 200 9.54 -59.47 -34.54
CA GLU A 200 8.34 -59.36 -33.68
C GLU A 200 8.34 -58.06 -32.88
N LYS A 201 9.49 -57.69 -32.29
CA LYS A 201 9.63 -56.46 -31.53
C LYS A 201 9.44 -55.20 -32.38
N LYS A 202 9.94 -55.17 -33.62
CA LYS A 202 9.69 -54.06 -34.57
C LYS A 202 8.21 -53.93 -34.91
N ALA A 203 7.54 -55.04 -35.22
CA ALA A 203 6.11 -55.02 -35.55
C ALA A 203 5.28 -54.45 -34.37
N MET A 204 5.57 -54.88 -33.14
CA MET A 204 4.95 -54.33 -31.93
C MET A 204 5.26 -52.84 -31.71
N GLU A 205 6.49 -52.38 -32.02
CA GLU A 205 6.86 -50.96 -31.93
C GLU A 205 6.18 -50.11 -33.02
N GLU A 206 5.99 -50.64 -34.23
CA GLU A 206 5.29 -49.97 -35.34
C GLU A 206 3.77 -49.89 -35.11
N GLU A 207 3.11 -50.97 -34.66
CA GLU A 207 1.69 -50.93 -34.27
C GLU A 207 1.47 -49.94 -33.10
N GLN A 208 2.33 -49.98 -32.08
CA GLN A 208 2.24 -49.08 -30.94
C GLN A 208 2.49 -47.61 -31.36
N ALA A 209 3.35 -47.35 -32.35
CA ALA A 209 3.55 -46.02 -32.92
C ALA A 209 2.31 -45.53 -33.69
N ALA A 210 1.70 -46.38 -34.52
CA ALA A 210 0.48 -46.05 -35.27
C ALA A 210 -0.70 -45.69 -34.33
N VAL A 211 -0.91 -46.48 -33.27
CA VAL A 211 -1.93 -46.20 -32.25
C VAL A 211 -1.65 -44.89 -31.51
N ASN A 212 -0.38 -44.58 -31.21
CA ASN A 212 0.01 -43.33 -30.57
C ASN A 212 -0.20 -42.10 -31.47
N GLU A 213 0.06 -42.22 -32.77
CA GLU A 213 -0.25 -41.15 -33.73
C GLU A 213 -1.75 -40.88 -33.82
N GLU A 214 -2.58 -41.91 -33.97
CA GLU A 214 -4.04 -41.72 -34.06
C GLU A 214 -4.61 -41.12 -32.77
N TYR A 215 -4.08 -41.52 -31.60
CA TYR A 215 -4.43 -40.94 -30.31
C TYR A 215 -4.09 -39.44 -30.21
N GLU A 216 -2.88 -39.00 -30.59
CA GLU A 216 -2.55 -37.56 -30.55
C GLU A 216 -3.35 -36.76 -31.59
N ARG A 217 -3.64 -37.31 -32.79
CA ARG A 217 -4.49 -36.65 -33.79
C ARG A 217 -5.91 -36.38 -33.25
N GLN A 218 -6.53 -37.37 -32.59
CA GLN A 218 -7.84 -37.19 -31.95
C GLN A 218 -7.79 -36.13 -30.84
N LYS A 219 -6.77 -36.23 -29.97
CA LYS A 219 -6.52 -35.31 -28.86
C LYS A 219 -6.20 -33.89 -29.32
N GLU A 220 -5.61 -33.69 -30.49
CA GLU A 220 -5.40 -32.38 -31.13
C GLU A 220 -6.68 -31.81 -31.73
N ALA A 221 -7.48 -32.62 -32.42
CA ALA A 221 -8.80 -32.23 -32.91
C ALA A 221 -9.74 -31.78 -31.76
N ASP A 222 -9.72 -32.47 -30.61
CA ASP A 222 -10.49 -32.07 -29.43
C ASP A 222 -10.00 -30.76 -28.80
N ARG A 223 -8.68 -30.52 -28.78
CA ARG A 223 -8.10 -29.24 -28.34
C ARG A 223 -8.56 -28.08 -29.23
N ILE A 224 -8.64 -28.29 -30.54
CA ILE A 224 -9.14 -27.28 -31.50
C ILE A 224 -10.65 -27.03 -31.29
N ARG A 225 -11.46 -28.09 -31.15
CA ARG A 225 -12.90 -27.97 -30.88
C ARG A 225 -13.19 -27.16 -29.61
N HIS A 226 -12.50 -27.46 -28.50
CA HIS A 226 -12.65 -26.73 -27.24
C HIS A 226 -12.30 -25.24 -27.39
N GLN A 227 -11.21 -24.92 -28.12
CA GLN A 227 -10.81 -23.53 -28.38
C GLN A 227 -11.83 -22.76 -29.25
N GLU A 228 -12.44 -23.40 -30.25
CA GLU A 228 -13.52 -22.76 -31.01
C GLU A 228 -14.75 -22.48 -30.15
N GLU A 229 -15.14 -23.42 -29.28
CA GLU A 229 -16.29 -23.26 -28.39
C GLU A 229 -16.05 -22.17 -27.34
N GLU A 230 -14.88 -22.15 -26.70
CA GLU A 230 -14.48 -21.07 -25.79
C GLU A 230 -14.47 -19.70 -26.50
N MET A 231 -14.00 -19.63 -27.75
CA MET A 231 -14.00 -18.38 -28.52
C MET A 231 -15.41 -17.95 -28.97
N ARG A 232 -16.32 -18.89 -29.25
CA ARG A 232 -17.76 -18.60 -29.49
C ARG A 232 -18.43 -18.11 -28.21
N GLU A 233 -18.23 -18.79 -27.08
CA GLU A 233 -18.72 -18.38 -25.76
C GLU A 233 -18.19 -17.00 -25.37
N LYS A 234 -16.90 -16.74 -25.55
CA LYS A 234 -16.25 -15.46 -25.21
C LYS A 234 -16.87 -14.31 -26.01
N LYS A 235 -17.01 -14.45 -27.33
CA LYS A 235 -17.69 -13.45 -28.18
C LYS A 235 -19.14 -13.22 -27.75
N MET A 236 -19.85 -14.28 -27.33
CA MET A 236 -21.24 -14.19 -26.82
C MET A 236 -21.34 -13.62 -25.39
N ARG A 237 -20.26 -13.65 -24.60
CA ARG A 237 -20.15 -12.96 -23.30
C ARG A 237 -19.83 -11.48 -23.52
N GLU A 238 -18.91 -11.17 -24.42
CA GLU A 238 -18.50 -9.81 -24.78
C GLU A 238 -19.66 -9.02 -25.40
N SER A 239 -20.40 -9.59 -26.36
CA SER A 239 -21.58 -8.91 -26.96
C SER A 239 -22.68 -8.63 -25.93
N LYS A 240 -22.93 -9.55 -24.99
CA LYS A 240 -23.90 -9.36 -23.89
C LYS A 240 -23.42 -8.32 -22.87
N GLN A 241 -22.12 -8.24 -22.60
CA GLN A 241 -21.55 -7.19 -21.74
C GLN A 241 -21.62 -5.80 -22.39
N ILE A 242 -21.42 -5.69 -23.71
CA ILE A 242 -21.58 -4.44 -24.44
C ILE A 242 -23.04 -3.98 -24.40
N ALA A 243 -23.99 -4.84 -24.76
CA ALA A 243 -25.42 -4.52 -24.72
C ALA A 243 -25.90 -4.12 -23.31
N LEU A 244 -25.47 -4.83 -22.26
CA LEU A 244 -25.79 -4.46 -20.87
C LEU A 244 -25.17 -3.13 -20.47
N ARG A 245 -23.93 -2.86 -20.89
CA ARG A 245 -23.24 -1.58 -20.62
C ARG A 245 -23.95 -0.40 -21.26
N ASP A 246 -24.47 -0.56 -22.48
CA ASP A 246 -25.15 0.53 -23.19
C ASP A 246 -26.54 0.83 -22.59
N VAL A 247 -27.28 -0.20 -22.15
CA VAL A 247 -28.54 -0.02 -21.38
C VAL A 247 -28.27 0.66 -20.03
N LEU A 248 -27.28 0.20 -19.26
CA LEU A 248 -26.87 0.84 -17.99
C LEU A 248 -26.42 2.29 -18.21
N LYS A 249 -25.78 2.59 -19.34
CA LYS A 249 -25.39 3.96 -19.69
C LYS A 249 -26.62 4.85 -19.95
N GLN A 250 -27.61 4.35 -20.70
CA GLN A 250 -28.88 5.08 -20.92
C GLN A 250 -29.62 5.35 -19.61
N GLN A 251 -29.68 4.39 -18.69
CA GLN A 251 -30.25 4.59 -17.34
C GLN A 251 -29.50 5.68 -16.56
N VAL A 252 -28.16 5.66 -16.55
CA VAL A 252 -27.33 6.64 -15.83
C VAL A 252 -27.41 8.04 -16.43
N ASP A 253 -27.40 8.17 -17.76
CA ASP A 253 -27.47 9.48 -18.41
C ASP A 253 -28.88 10.09 -18.27
N SER A 254 -29.96 9.29 -18.31
CA SER A 254 -31.32 9.77 -17.98
C SER A 254 -31.48 10.19 -16.51
N ALA A 255 -30.82 9.50 -15.57
CA ALA A 255 -30.81 9.90 -14.16
C ALA A 255 -30.09 11.25 -13.94
N ARG A 256 -29.03 11.53 -14.72
CA ARG A 256 -28.30 12.82 -14.69
C ARG A 256 -29.16 13.97 -15.20
N GLU A 257 -29.86 13.80 -16.32
CA GLU A 257 -30.77 14.82 -16.86
C GLU A 257 -31.84 15.23 -15.84
N LYS A 258 -32.37 14.27 -15.07
CA LYS A 258 -33.32 14.56 -13.97
C LYS A 258 -32.64 15.26 -12.77
N GLU A 259 -31.41 14.90 -12.41
CA GLU A 259 -30.67 15.60 -11.35
C GLU A 259 -30.36 17.06 -11.73
N GLU A 260 -29.96 17.30 -12.99
CA GLU A 260 -29.72 18.64 -13.53
C GLU A 260 -31.01 19.46 -13.59
N ARG A 261 -32.14 18.86 -13.99
CA ARG A 261 -33.46 19.52 -13.95
C ARG A 261 -33.89 19.89 -12.52
N ARG A 262 -33.64 19.03 -11.53
CA ARG A 262 -33.87 19.34 -10.10
C ARG A 262 -32.99 20.50 -9.63
N ARG A 263 -31.73 20.55 -10.04
CA ARG A 263 -30.82 21.67 -9.73
C ARG A 263 -31.27 22.98 -10.38
N ALA A 264 -31.81 22.95 -11.60
CA ALA A 264 -32.37 24.13 -12.27
C ALA A 264 -33.60 24.71 -11.54
N LEU A 265 -34.55 23.85 -11.15
CA LEU A 265 -35.74 24.27 -10.37
C LEU A 265 -35.35 24.95 -9.05
N LEU A 266 -34.32 24.43 -8.35
CA LEU A 266 -33.77 25.00 -7.11
C LEU A 266 -33.02 26.34 -7.30
N VAL A 267 -32.61 26.69 -8.53
CA VAL A 267 -32.06 28.01 -8.86
C VAL A 267 -33.20 28.99 -9.12
N GLU A 268 -34.19 28.60 -9.93
CA GLU A 268 -35.39 29.41 -10.21
C GLU A 268 -36.15 29.76 -8.92
N GLU A 269 -36.30 28.81 -7.98
CA GLU A 269 -36.93 29.07 -6.68
C GLU A 269 -36.18 30.15 -5.88
N ARG A 270 -34.84 30.14 -5.90
CA ARG A 270 -34.02 31.17 -5.23
C ARG A 270 -34.18 32.54 -5.87
N GLU A 271 -34.27 32.62 -7.19
CA GLU A 271 -34.49 33.86 -7.92
C GLU A 271 -35.89 34.43 -7.65
N LEU A 272 -36.92 33.59 -7.65
CA LEU A 272 -38.29 33.97 -7.29
C LEU A 272 -38.39 34.47 -5.83
N ILE A 273 -37.72 33.80 -4.87
CA ILE A 273 -37.66 34.25 -3.47
C ILE A 273 -36.87 35.56 -3.34
N ALA A 274 -35.79 35.76 -4.12
CA ALA A 274 -35.04 37.02 -4.13
C ALA A 274 -35.88 38.18 -4.67
N LEU A 275 -36.63 37.96 -5.76
CA LEU A 275 -37.58 38.92 -6.31
C LEU A 275 -38.69 39.25 -5.30
N GLN A 276 -39.25 38.26 -4.61
CA GLN A 276 -40.26 38.46 -3.56
C GLN A 276 -39.72 39.33 -2.40
N ARG A 277 -38.47 39.11 -1.97
CA ARG A 277 -37.83 39.93 -0.91
C ARG A 277 -37.57 41.36 -1.35
N PHE A 278 -36.98 41.57 -2.53
CA PHE A 278 -36.77 42.89 -3.11
C PHE A 278 -38.09 43.66 -3.25
N TYR A 279 -39.16 42.97 -3.65
CA TYR A 279 -40.49 43.55 -3.79
C TYR A 279 -41.09 44.04 -2.47
N VAL A 280 -40.97 43.25 -1.39
CA VAL A 280 -41.39 43.67 -0.04
C VAL A 280 -40.61 44.90 0.42
N GLU A 281 -39.29 44.94 0.19
CA GLU A 281 -38.45 46.11 0.52
C GLU A 281 -38.94 47.39 -0.20
N GLN A 282 -39.33 47.30 -1.48
CA GLN A 282 -39.89 48.44 -2.20
C GLN A 282 -41.25 48.89 -1.66
N GLN A 283 -42.10 47.98 -1.16
CA GLN A 283 -43.35 48.37 -0.48
C GLN A 283 -43.07 49.14 0.83
N GLU A 284 -42.10 48.69 1.62
CA GLU A 284 -41.73 49.38 2.86
C GLU A 284 -41.13 50.76 2.59
N ARG A 285 -40.25 50.88 1.58
CA ARG A 285 -39.67 52.17 1.17
C ARG A 285 -40.76 53.16 0.70
N ARG A 286 -41.80 52.69 0.00
CA ARG A 286 -42.98 53.54 -0.33
C ARG A 286 -43.75 53.99 0.92
N LYS A 287 -44.06 53.07 1.83
CA LYS A 287 -44.72 53.40 3.12
C LYS A 287 -43.92 54.44 3.90
N GLN A 288 -42.59 54.37 3.88
CA GLN A 288 -41.71 55.36 4.49
C GLN A 288 -41.76 56.73 3.78
N THR A 289 -41.72 56.78 2.44
CA THR A 289 -41.81 58.06 1.70
C THR A 289 -43.16 58.75 1.87
N ASP A 290 -44.27 58.00 1.91
CA ASP A 290 -45.59 58.59 2.08
C ASP A 290 -45.85 59.01 3.54
N ALA A 291 -45.27 58.31 4.52
CA ALA A 291 -45.22 58.78 5.91
C ALA A 291 -44.36 60.05 6.07
N ALA A 292 -43.26 60.20 5.32
CA ALA A 292 -42.46 61.43 5.30
C ALA A 292 -43.25 62.61 4.71
N ARG A 293 -43.88 62.43 3.54
CA ARG A 293 -44.75 63.44 2.91
C ARG A 293 -45.90 63.88 3.83
N LYS A 294 -46.55 62.95 4.53
CA LYS A 294 -47.62 63.27 5.50
C LYS A 294 -47.11 64.10 6.69
N LYS A 295 -45.89 63.84 7.19
CA LYS A 295 -45.23 64.68 8.22
C LYS A 295 -44.85 66.07 7.70
N GLU A 296 -44.46 66.17 6.43
CA GLU A 296 -44.07 67.44 5.79
C GLU A 296 -45.29 68.33 5.50
N ALA A 297 -46.40 67.76 5.02
CA ALA A 297 -47.68 68.46 4.89
C ALA A 297 -48.19 69.00 6.24
N LEU A 298 -48.10 68.21 7.31
CA LEU A 298 -48.43 68.64 8.68
C LEU A 298 -47.56 69.81 9.16
N ARG A 299 -46.26 69.81 8.84
CA ARG A 299 -45.35 70.95 9.14
C ARG A 299 -45.74 72.21 8.35
N SER A 300 -46.10 72.06 7.07
CA SER A 300 -46.52 73.19 6.22
C SER A 300 -47.81 73.84 6.73
N ALA A 301 -48.83 73.04 7.05
CA ALA A 301 -50.10 73.52 7.61
C ALA A 301 -49.91 74.26 8.96
N LEU A 302 -48.99 73.77 9.81
CA LEU A 302 -48.65 74.42 11.07
C LEU A 302 -47.96 75.79 10.84
N HIS A 303 -47.06 75.90 9.84
CA HIS A 303 -46.46 77.18 9.46
C HIS A 303 -47.48 78.20 8.97
N GLN A 304 -48.48 77.78 8.18
CA GLN A 304 -49.55 78.66 7.69
C GLN A 304 -50.38 79.24 8.85
N GLN A 305 -50.72 78.44 9.87
CA GLN A 305 -51.40 78.95 11.07
C GLN A 305 -50.56 80.00 11.83
N VAL A 306 -49.24 79.83 11.90
CA VAL A 306 -48.35 80.81 12.56
C VAL A 306 -48.27 82.12 11.77
N GLN A 307 -48.14 82.06 10.43
CA GLN A 307 -48.19 83.28 9.59
C GLN A 307 -49.52 84.02 9.72
N ALA A 308 -50.65 83.31 9.77
CA ALA A 308 -51.97 83.94 9.95
C ALA A 308 -52.09 84.67 11.30
N LYS A 309 -51.57 84.10 12.39
CA LYS A 309 -51.52 84.76 13.72
C LYS A 309 -50.60 85.99 13.72
N LEU A 310 -49.45 85.93 13.06
CA LEU A 310 -48.53 87.07 12.93
C LEU A 310 -49.17 88.23 12.14
N ARG A 311 -49.89 87.94 11.05
CA ARG A 311 -50.60 88.96 10.26
C ARG A 311 -51.69 89.67 11.06
N ARG A 312 -52.45 88.95 11.91
CA ARG A 312 -53.45 89.58 12.81
C ARG A 312 -52.78 90.55 13.80
N LYS A 313 -51.69 90.13 14.45
CA LYS A 313 -50.94 90.99 15.38
C LYS A 313 -50.31 92.23 14.72
N ALA A 314 -49.92 92.12 13.45
CA ALA A 314 -49.44 93.25 12.65
C ALA A 314 -50.57 94.23 12.28
N ALA A 315 -51.80 93.75 12.11
CA ALA A 315 -52.97 94.60 11.89
C ALA A 315 -53.37 95.37 13.17
N GLU A 316 -53.40 94.69 14.33
CA GLU A 316 -53.64 95.33 15.64
C GLU A 316 -52.62 96.45 15.93
N MET A 317 -51.34 96.23 15.61
CA MET A 317 -50.28 97.24 15.72
C MET A 317 -50.50 98.44 14.78
N ARG A 318 -50.94 98.20 13.53
CA ARG A 318 -51.25 99.30 12.58
C ARG A 318 -52.45 100.12 13.02
N GLN A 319 -53.52 99.47 13.50
CA GLN A 319 -54.72 100.16 13.94
C GLN A 319 -54.42 101.13 15.09
N ARG A 320 -53.60 100.71 16.08
CA ARG A 320 -53.15 101.60 17.17
C ARG A 320 -52.37 102.80 16.66
N ILE A 321 -51.47 102.61 15.69
CA ILE A 321 -50.70 103.72 15.10
C ILE A 321 -51.62 104.71 14.36
N GLU A 322 -52.68 104.25 13.69
CA GLU A 322 -53.69 105.14 13.11
C GLU A 322 -54.53 105.88 14.15
N GLU A 323 -54.83 105.24 15.28
CA GLU A 323 -55.53 105.86 16.42
C GLU A 323 -54.65 106.94 17.09
N ASP A 324 -53.35 106.64 17.29
CA ASP A 324 -52.35 107.59 17.80
C ASP A 324 -52.14 108.78 16.82
N GLN A 325 -52.13 108.55 15.50
CA GLN A 325 -52.05 109.64 14.50
C GLN A 325 -53.28 110.55 14.55
N LYS A 326 -54.50 109.99 14.63
CA LYS A 326 -55.75 110.78 14.74
C LYS A 326 -55.80 111.61 16.03
N PHE A 327 -55.15 111.14 17.10
CA PHE A 327 -54.98 111.90 18.35
C PHE A 327 -53.98 113.07 18.20
N LEU A 328 -52.89 112.88 17.46
CA LEU A 328 -51.94 113.97 17.16
C LEU A 328 -52.55 115.03 16.22
N ASP A 329 -53.30 114.61 15.19
CA ASP A 329 -53.97 115.53 14.26
C ASP A 329 -55.04 116.39 14.94
N THR A 330 -55.76 115.84 15.93
CA THR A 330 -56.76 116.60 16.70
C THR A 330 -56.11 117.62 17.67
N ILE A 331 -54.95 117.31 18.25
CA ILE A 331 -54.16 118.27 19.02
C ILE A 331 -53.63 119.40 18.13
N MET A 332 -53.13 119.07 16.93
CA MET A 332 -52.67 120.05 15.95
C MET A 332 -53.84 120.95 15.46
N ALA A 333 -55.04 120.39 15.28
CA ALA A 333 -56.24 121.14 14.91
C ALA A 333 -56.69 122.13 16.00
N GLN A 334 -56.55 121.79 17.29
CA GLN A 334 -56.82 122.73 18.39
C GLN A 334 -55.73 123.82 18.50
N ALA A 335 -54.46 123.48 18.30
CA ALA A 335 -53.36 124.45 18.29
C ALA A 335 -53.41 125.45 17.13
N ALA A 336 -54.08 125.11 16.03
CA ALA A 336 -54.22 125.97 14.85
C ALA A 336 -55.21 127.14 15.01
N HIS A 337 -55.99 127.20 16.10
CA HIS A 337 -57.07 128.18 16.25
C HIS A 337 -56.66 129.51 16.91
N GLU A 338 -55.43 129.65 17.39
CA GLU A 338 -54.89 130.88 18.00
C GLU A 338 -53.72 131.52 17.20
N ARG A 339 -54.01 132.10 16.02
CA ARG A 339 -53.32 133.31 15.48
C ARG A 339 -53.92 133.85 14.16
N GLU A 340 -54.89 134.73 14.34
CA GLU A 340 -55.13 135.99 13.60
C GLU A 340 -54.82 136.13 12.09
N ALA A 341 -55.93 136.27 11.34
CA ALA A 341 -56.26 137.43 10.49
C ALA A 341 -55.79 137.54 9.01
N ARG A 342 -56.67 138.21 8.23
CA ARG A 342 -56.51 138.71 6.83
C ARG A 342 -56.44 137.62 5.74
N ALA A 343 -57.53 137.01 5.27
CA ALA A 343 -58.77 137.51 4.64
C ALA A 343 -58.73 137.68 3.09
N ALA A 344 -59.86 137.34 2.46
CA ALA A 344 -60.37 137.90 1.20
C ALA A 344 -59.58 137.73 -0.13
N LYS A 345 -58.95 136.58 -0.40
CA LYS A 345 -58.69 136.16 -1.80
C LYS A 345 -58.63 134.64 -2.11
N ARG A 346 -59.24 133.81 -1.25
CA ARG A 346 -59.25 132.33 -1.37
C ARG A 346 -60.65 131.70 -1.23
N ARG A 347 -61.69 132.25 -1.87
CA ARG A 347 -63.05 131.65 -1.86
C ARG A 347 -63.33 130.81 -3.11
N GLN A 348 -63.27 131.40 -4.31
CA GLN A 348 -63.50 130.68 -5.58
C GLN A 348 -62.68 129.39 -5.73
N VAL A 349 -61.35 129.45 -5.51
CA VAL A 349 -60.47 128.26 -5.60
C VAL A 349 -60.83 127.17 -4.58
N SER A 350 -61.37 127.54 -3.42
CA SER A 350 -61.79 126.57 -2.39
C SER A 350 -63.09 125.87 -2.72
N GLU A 351 -63.99 126.54 -3.45
CA GLU A 351 -65.29 125.99 -3.86
C GLU A 351 -65.10 125.02 -5.05
N GLU A 352 -64.24 125.38 -6.01
CA GLU A 352 -63.84 124.50 -7.11
C GLU A 352 -63.07 123.26 -6.62
N MET A 353 -62.09 123.42 -5.72
CA MET A 353 -61.37 122.28 -5.14
C MET A 353 -62.28 121.37 -4.30
N SER A 354 -63.27 121.91 -3.59
CA SER A 354 -64.23 121.12 -2.81
C SER A 354 -65.08 120.19 -3.70
N GLN A 355 -65.55 120.70 -4.84
CA GLN A 355 -66.32 119.92 -5.82
C GLN A 355 -65.47 118.83 -6.50
N LEU A 356 -64.20 119.12 -6.80
CA LEU A 356 -63.27 118.15 -7.38
C LEU A 356 -62.91 117.05 -6.35
N HIS A 357 -62.77 117.41 -5.07
CA HIS A 357 -62.45 116.48 -3.99
C HIS A 357 -63.63 115.57 -3.61
N SER A 358 -64.87 116.05 -3.65
CA SER A 358 -66.05 115.19 -3.45
C SER A 358 -66.29 114.23 -4.62
N TYR A 359 -66.05 114.69 -5.85
CA TYR A 359 -66.13 113.83 -7.04
C TYR A 359 -65.07 112.73 -7.05
N LEU A 360 -63.82 113.04 -6.69
CA LEU A 360 -62.74 112.04 -6.60
C LEU A 360 -62.95 111.04 -5.45
N ALA A 361 -63.51 111.46 -4.32
CA ALA A 361 -63.88 110.54 -3.23
C ALA A 361 -64.97 109.55 -3.69
N GLU A 362 -66.01 110.04 -4.37
CA GLU A 362 -67.09 109.18 -4.88
C GLU A 362 -66.62 108.21 -5.98
N GLN A 363 -65.63 108.60 -6.80
CA GLN A 363 -64.98 107.66 -7.73
C GLN A 363 -64.12 106.63 -7.01
N LEU A 364 -63.34 107.03 -6.00
CA LEU A 364 -62.46 106.12 -5.25
C LEU A 364 -63.24 105.04 -4.50
N ASP A 365 -64.38 105.37 -3.90
CA ASP A 365 -65.20 104.38 -3.21
C ASP A 365 -66.01 103.50 -4.18
N ARG A 366 -66.30 103.97 -5.40
CA ARG A 366 -66.82 103.14 -6.50
C ARG A 366 -65.78 102.17 -7.06
N GLU A 367 -64.53 102.61 -7.21
CA GLU A 367 -63.40 101.74 -7.57
C GLU A 367 -63.19 100.68 -6.48
N ARG A 368 -63.13 101.07 -5.20
CA ARG A 368 -62.99 100.12 -4.07
C ARG A 368 -64.16 99.16 -3.92
N ALA A 369 -65.37 99.56 -4.31
CA ALA A 369 -66.52 98.66 -4.38
C ALA A 369 -66.31 97.60 -5.48
N ARG A 370 -65.92 98.01 -6.69
CA ARG A 370 -65.58 97.10 -7.80
C ARG A 370 -64.38 96.21 -7.47
N GLU A 371 -63.32 96.75 -6.87
CA GLU A 371 -62.17 95.97 -6.41
C GLU A 371 -62.64 94.89 -5.44
N LYS A 372 -63.43 95.21 -4.42
CA LYS A 372 -64.02 94.20 -3.52
C LYS A 372 -64.95 93.21 -4.20
N GLU A 373 -65.76 93.62 -5.17
CA GLU A 373 -66.61 92.70 -5.93
C GLU A 373 -65.76 91.76 -6.81
N THR A 374 -64.70 92.26 -7.46
CA THR A 374 -63.76 91.43 -8.23
C THR A 374 -62.87 90.56 -7.35
N GLU A 375 -62.36 91.04 -6.22
CA GLU A 375 -61.65 90.21 -5.24
C GLU A 375 -62.56 89.12 -4.70
N ASN A 376 -63.81 89.43 -4.30
CA ASN A 376 -64.74 88.40 -3.82
C ASN A 376 -65.13 87.40 -4.93
N LEU A 377 -65.31 87.85 -6.18
CA LEU A 377 -65.55 86.96 -7.32
C LEU A 377 -64.34 86.06 -7.58
N PHE A 378 -63.13 86.62 -7.66
CA PHE A 378 -61.91 85.84 -7.85
C PHE A 378 -61.62 84.91 -6.67
N ASP A 379 -61.87 85.31 -5.42
CA ASP A 379 -61.60 84.46 -4.26
C ASP A 379 -62.69 83.39 -4.06
N GLU A 380 -63.98 83.67 -4.33
CA GLU A 380 -65.02 82.62 -4.32
C GLU A 380 -64.91 81.66 -5.52
N GLU A 381 -64.66 82.17 -6.73
CA GLU A 381 -64.46 81.30 -7.90
C GLU A 381 -63.14 80.54 -7.81
N ALA A 382 -62.03 81.16 -7.40
CA ALA A 382 -60.77 80.44 -7.20
C ALA A 382 -60.88 79.41 -6.07
N ARG A 383 -61.58 79.69 -4.95
CA ARG A 383 -61.83 78.68 -3.91
C ARG A 383 -62.73 77.56 -4.41
N ARG A 384 -63.84 77.84 -5.09
CA ARG A 384 -64.71 76.79 -5.68
C ARG A 384 -63.98 75.98 -6.76
N MET A 385 -63.11 76.60 -7.54
CA MET A 385 -62.27 75.92 -8.53
C MET A 385 -61.15 75.11 -7.87
N TRP A 386 -60.54 75.60 -6.78
CA TRP A 386 -59.56 74.85 -5.98
C TRP A 386 -60.19 73.67 -5.25
N GLU A 387 -61.34 73.85 -4.60
CA GLU A 387 -62.07 72.75 -3.94
C GLU A 387 -62.52 71.70 -4.96
N LYS A 388 -62.96 72.12 -6.17
CA LYS A 388 -63.20 71.20 -7.28
C LYS A 388 -61.92 70.50 -7.75
N ARG A 389 -60.81 71.23 -7.99
CA ARG A 389 -59.51 70.64 -8.38
C ARG A 389 -58.96 69.70 -7.32
N GLU A 390 -59.12 70.01 -6.05
CA GLU A 390 -58.64 69.16 -4.96
C GLU A 390 -59.55 67.93 -4.80
N GLN A 391 -60.86 68.04 -5.01
CA GLN A 391 -61.74 66.88 -5.10
C GLN A 391 -61.48 66.02 -6.35
N GLU A 392 -61.14 66.63 -7.48
CA GLU A 392 -60.69 65.95 -8.71
C GLU A 392 -59.37 65.21 -8.45
N TRP A 393 -58.34 65.90 -7.97
CA TRP A 393 -57.03 65.31 -7.64
C TRP A 393 -57.07 64.29 -6.52
N ARG A 394 -57.94 64.44 -5.50
CA ARG A 394 -58.15 63.40 -4.48
C ARG A 394 -58.77 62.15 -5.10
N LYS A 395 -59.78 62.29 -5.97
CA LYS A 395 -60.37 61.14 -6.71
C LYS A 395 -59.36 60.49 -7.67
N GLU A 396 -58.55 61.29 -8.36
CA GLU A 396 -57.49 60.78 -9.24
C GLU A 396 -56.41 60.04 -8.46
N ASP A 397 -55.92 60.58 -7.34
CA ASP A 397 -54.88 59.91 -6.54
C ASP A 397 -55.43 58.72 -5.74
N GLU A 398 -56.68 58.75 -5.28
CA GLU A 398 -57.37 57.58 -4.72
C GLU A 398 -57.54 56.47 -5.76
N ALA A 399 -58.03 56.79 -6.96
CA ALA A 399 -58.16 55.82 -8.06
C ALA A 399 -56.78 55.29 -8.51
N ARG A 400 -55.74 56.14 -8.53
CA ARG A 400 -54.36 55.75 -8.83
C ARG A 400 -53.75 54.88 -7.73
N GLN A 401 -54.01 55.16 -6.46
CA GLN A 401 -53.59 54.31 -5.33
C GLN A 401 -54.29 52.95 -5.38
N GLN A 402 -55.58 52.90 -5.72
CA GLN A 402 -56.32 51.65 -5.93
C GLN A 402 -55.77 50.85 -7.12
N LEU A 403 -55.59 51.46 -8.30
CA LEU A 403 -54.99 50.82 -9.47
C LEU A 403 -53.58 50.29 -9.18
N MET A 404 -52.75 51.09 -8.49
CA MET A 404 -51.41 50.70 -8.06
C MET A 404 -51.46 49.52 -7.08
N TYR A 405 -52.40 49.52 -6.12
CA TYR A 405 -52.61 48.41 -5.18
C TYR A 405 -53.06 47.13 -5.89
N HIS A 406 -54.00 47.20 -6.83
CA HIS A 406 -54.45 46.03 -7.60
C HIS A 406 -53.35 45.46 -8.50
N ALA A 407 -52.57 46.30 -9.17
CA ALA A 407 -51.40 45.85 -9.94
C ALA A 407 -50.35 45.18 -9.02
N ILE A 408 -50.15 45.73 -7.81
CA ILE A 408 -49.26 45.20 -6.78
C ILE A 408 -49.75 43.85 -6.24
N ALA A 409 -51.04 43.68 -6.01
CA ALA A 409 -51.63 42.42 -5.55
C ALA A 409 -51.49 41.32 -6.62
N ALA A 410 -51.88 41.60 -7.87
CA ALA A 410 -51.82 40.65 -8.97
C ALA A 410 -50.39 40.15 -9.26
N TRP A 411 -49.37 41.01 -9.15
CA TRP A 411 -47.97 40.60 -9.26
C TRP A 411 -47.51 39.71 -8.09
N GLY A 412 -48.03 39.93 -6.88
CA GLY A 412 -47.77 39.06 -5.72
C GLY A 412 -48.34 37.67 -5.93
N GLU A 413 -49.62 37.58 -6.30
CA GLU A 413 -50.30 36.32 -6.63
C GLU A 413 -49.58 35.55 -7.75
N GLN A 414 -49.14 36.25 -8.80
CA GLN A 414 -48.40 35.65 -9.92
C GLN A 414 -47.04 35.05 -9.52
N ILE A 415 -46.35 35.64 -8.53
CA ILE A 415 -45.09 35.08 -7.98
C ILE A 415 -45.38 33.88 -7.08
N GLU A 416 -46.39 33.96 -6.21
CA GLU A 416 -46.77 32.83 -5.36
C GLU A 416 -47.23 31.62 -6.17
N ASP A 417 -47.96 31.82 -7.25
CA ASP A 417 -48.41 30.75 -8.14
C ASP A 417 -47.27 30.08 -8.91
N LYS A 418 -46.21 30.83 -9.28
CA LYS A 418 -44.97 30.23 -9.80
C LYS A 418 -44.26 29.40 -8.74
N LEU A 419 -44.17 29.92 -7.51
CA LEU A 419 -43.60 29.20 -6.36
C LEU A 419 -44.42 27.98 -5.92
N LYS A 420 -45.72 27.90 -6.25
CA LYS A 420 -46.54 26.69 -6.08
C LYS A 420 -46.22 25.66 -7.17
N ARG A 421 -46.18 26.07 -8.44
CA ARG A 421 -45.89 25.19 -9.59
C ARG A 421 -44.50 24.58 -9.52
N ASN A 422 -43.46 25.38 -9.32
CA ASN A 422 -42.08 24.88 -9.19
C ASN A 422 -41.95 23.86 -8.03
N ARG A 423 -42.66 24.05 -6.90
CA ARG A 423 -42.72 23.04 -5.83
C ARG A 423 -43.46 21.75 -6.22
N GLN A 424 -44.53 21.84 -7.02
CA GLN A 424 -45.18 20.65 -7.60
C GLN A 424 -44.24 19.93 -8.57
N ASP A 425 -43.53 20.65 -9.44
CA ASP A 425 -42.51 20.10 -10.34
C ASP A 425 -41.38 19.41 -9.55
N GLN A 426 -40.91 20.01 -8.45
CA GLN A 426 -39.91 19.39 -7.55
C GLN A 426 -40.45 18.09 -6.93
N GLU A 427 -41.67 18.09 -6.39
CA GLU A 427 -42.31 16.90 -5.83
C GLU A 427 -42.49 15.78 -6.87
N GLU A 428 -42.88 16.08 -8.10
CA GLU A 428 -43.03 15.08 -9.16
C GLU A 428 -41.67 14.51 -9.59
N ASN A 429 -40.64 15.35 -9.76
CA ASN A 429 -39.28 14.86 -10.03
C ASN A 429 -38.73 13.97 -8.90
N GLU A 430 -39.05 14.25 -7.63
CA GLU A 430 -38.70 13.35 -6.52
C GLU A 430 -39.49 12.04 -6.53
N LYS A 431 -40.79 12.08 -6.81
CA LYS A 431 -41.65 10.88 -6.93
C LYS A 431 -41.20 9.98 -8.09
N GLU A 432 -40.72 10.55 -9.19
CA GLU A 432 -40.12 9.79 -10.29
C GLU A 432 -38.71 9.26 -9.97
N SER A 433 -37.88 10.05 -9.27
CA SER A 433 -36.52 9.62 -8.90
C SER A 433 -36.57 8.37 -8.01
N ARG A 434 -37.47 8.33 -7.02
CA ARG A 434 -37.64 7.16 -6.15
C ARG A 434 -38.07 5.90 -6.91
N LYS A 435 -38.97 6.02 -7.90
CA LYS A 435 -39.35 4.89 -8.78
C LYS A 435 -38.17 4.34 -9.58
N ILE A 436 -37.22 5.19 -9.97
CA ILE A 436 -36.00 4.77 -10.68
C ILE A 436 -35.04 4.07 -9.71
N GLU A 437 -34.87 4.59 -8.49
CA GLU A 437 -34.06 3.93 -7.44
C GLU A 437 -34.64 2.55 -7.07
N GLU A 438 -35.96 2.44 -6.89
CA GLU A 438 -36.68 1.18 -6.64
C GLU A 438 -36.49 0.17 -7.80
N ALA A 439 -36.56 0.63 -9.06
CA ALA A 439 -36.32 -0.22 -10.23
C ALA A 439 -34.87 -0.73 -10.30
N VAL A 440 -33.89 0.14 -10.06
CA VAL A 440 -32.45 -0.21 -10.07
C VAL A 440 -32.09 -1.20 -8.96
N GLU A 441 -32.67 -1.05 -7.76
CA GLU A 441 -32.42 -2.01 -6.68
C GLU A 441 -33.07 -3.37 -6.98
N LYS A 442 -34.26 -3.38 -7.58
CA LYS A 442 -34.89 -4.62 -8.04
C LYS A 442 -34.07 -5.35 -9.11
N GLU A 443 -33.53 -4.64 -10.12
CA GLU A 443 -32.63 -5.25 -11.11
C GLU A 443 -31.36 -5.84 -10.47
N ARG A 444 -30.86 -5.24 -9.37
CA ARG A 444 -29.74 -5.80 -8.58
C ARG A 444 -30.14 -7.08 -7.85
N GLU A 445 -31.32 -7.12 -7.22
CA GLU A 445 -31.83 -8.32 -6.55
C GLU A 445 -32.02 -9.48 -7.55
N ASP A 446 -32.66 -9.24 -8.69
CA ASP A 446 -32.86 -10.24 -9.75
C ASP A 446 -31.52 -10.73 -10.33
N HIS A 447 -30.54 -9.83 -10.53
CA HIS A 447 -29.19 -10.22 -10.97
C HIS A 447 -28.46 -11.07 -9.91
N MET A 448 -28.57 -10.73 -8.62
CA MET A 448 -28.01 -11.52 -7.52
C MET A 448 -28.69 -12.90 -7.41
N ALA A 449 -30.01 -12.97 -7.63
CA ALA A 449 -30.74 -14.24 -7.70
C ALA A 449 -30.31 -15.10 -8.91
N MET A 450 -30.04 -14.50 -10.07
CA MET A 450 -29.47 -15.22 -11.22
C MET A 450 -28.07 -15.77 -10.91
N LEU A 451 -27.19 -14.97 -10.30
CA LEU A 451 -25.85 -15.42 -9.88
C LEU A 451 -25.91 -16.56 -8.86
N ARG A 452 -26.89 -16.54 -7.96
CA ARG A 452 -27.15 -17.63 -7.01
C ARG A 452 -27.57 -18.91 -7.72
N LYS A 453 -28.59 -18.87 -8.60
CA LYS A 453 -29.02 -20.02 -9.40
C LYS A 453 -27.89 -20.60 -10.27
N LYS A 454 -27.04 -19.75 -10.86
CA LYS A 454 -25.85 -20.19 -11.60
C LYS A 454 -24.82 -20.92 -10.73
N ARG A 455 -24.61 -20.50 -9.48
CA ARG A 455 -23.75 -21.21 -8.52
C ARG A 455 -24.34 -22.55 -8.09
N GLU A 456 -25.64 -22.60 -7.85
CA GLU A 456 -26.37 -23.82 -7.50
C GLU A 456 -26.31 -24.83 -8.67
N GLN A 457 -26.50 -24.38 -9.92
CA GLN A 457 -26.30 -25.20 -11.13
C GLN A 457 -24.84 -25.65 -11.31
N ALA A 458 -23.86 -24.76 -11.13
CA ALA A 458 -22.44 -25.11 -11.23
C ALA A 458 -22.02 -26.16 -10.18
N SER A 459 -22.59 -26.06 -8.96
CA SER A 459 -22.38 -27.06 -7.90
C SER A 459 -23.00 -28.41 -8.25
N LEU A 460 -24.17 -28.44 -8.91
CA LEU A 460 -24.80 -29.68 -9.38
C LEU A 460 -24.00 -30.32 -10.53
N THR A 461 -23.49 -29.54 -11.49
CA THR A 461 -22.61 -30.07 -12.54
C THR A 461 -21.28 -30.58 -11.97
N ALA A 462 -20.69 -29.87 -11.00
CA ALA A 462 -19.48 -30.33 -10.32
C ALA A 462 -19.74 -31.68 -9.61
N HIS A 463 -20.83 -31.80 -8.85
CA HIS A 463 -21.19 -33.03 -8.15
C HIS A 463 -21.44 -34.22 -9.10
N ASN A 464 -21.97 -33.98 -10.29
CA ASN A 464 -22.12 -35.00 -11.33
C ASN A 464 -20.76 -35.44 -11.92
N TYR A 465 -19.84 -34.49 -12.18
CA TYR A 465 -18.48 -34.83 -12.60
C TYR A 465 -17.71 -35.56 -11.51
N ASP A 466 -17.80 -35.11 -10.24
CA ASP A 466 -17.22 -35.78 -9.08
C ASP A 466 -17.75 -37.21 -8.92
N SER A 467 -19.03 -37.45 -9.23
CA SER A 467 -19.63 -38.78 -9.21
C SER A 467 -19.06 -39.70 -10.30
N GLN A 468 -18.87 -39.19 -11.54
CA GLN A 468 -18.24 -39.95 -12.63
C GLN A 468 -16.74 -40.22 -12.37
N ILE A 469 -16.05 -39.23 -11.76
CA ILE A 469 -14.66 -39.36 -11.32
C ILE A 469 -14.56 -40.39 -10.19
N ALA A 470 -15.48 -40.36 -9.21
CA ALA A 470 -15.55 -41.36 -8.15
C ALA A 470 -15.80 -42.77 -8.70
N GLU A 471 -16.63 -42.94 -9.73
CA GLU A 471 -16.91 -44.24 -10.33
C GLU A 471 -15.71 -44.80 -11.13
N LYS A 472 -14.99 -43.96 -11.88
CA LYS A 472 -13.69 -44.34 -12.48
C LYS A 472 -12.65 -44.68 -11.41
N ASN A 473 -12.53 -43.83 -10.37
CA ASN A 473 -11.62 -44.04 -9.27
C ASN A 473 -11.97 -45.29 -8.46
N LYS A 474 -13.24 -45.73 -8.43
CA LYS A 474 -13.67 -46.95 -7.74
C LYS A 474 -13.04 -48.20 -8.37
N LYS A 475 -12.99 -48.28 -9.71
CA LYS A 475 -12.34 -49.38 -10.45
C LYS A 475 -10.82 -49.39 -10.22
N ILE A 476 -10.17 -48.23 -10.35
CA ILE A 476 -8.73 -48.05 -10.07
C ILE A 476 -8.42 -48.36 -8.59
N ALA A 477 -9.34 -48.06 -7.67
CA ALA A 477 -9.23 -48.39 -6.26
C ALA A 477 -9.54 -49.86 -5.94
N GLU A 478 -10.21 -50.61 -6.81
CA GLU A 478 -10.43 -52.05 -6.66
C GLU A 478 -9.17 -52.83 -7.07
N GLU A 479 -8.50 -52.42 -8.15
CA GLU A 479 -7.15 -52.91 -8.49
C GLU A 479 -6.13 -52.56 -7.40
N LYS A 480 -6.09 -51.30 -6.96
CA LYS A 480 -5.22 -50.89 -5.85
C LYS A 480 -5.54 -51.60 -4.53
N ARG A 481 -6.82 -51.85 -4.22
CA ARG A 481 -7.22 -52.53 -2.96
C ARG A 481 -6.59 -53.91 -2.80
N MET A 482 -6.29 -54.62 -3.88
CA MET A 482 -5.62 -55.92 -3.78
C MET A 482 -4.16 -55.76 -3.31
N LEU A 483 -3.43 -54.78 -3.83
CA LEU A 483 -2.06 -54.45 -3.42
C LEU A 483 -2.03 -53.76 -2.04
N ASP A 484 -2.97 -52.85 -1.79
CA ASP A 484 -3.12 -52.15 -0.52
C ASP A 484 -3.64 -53.08 0.59
N LEU A 485 -4.20 -54.27 0.30
CA LEU A 485 -4.66 -55.18 1.37
C LEU A 485 -3.51 -55.78 2.18
N GLU A 486 -2.33 -55.94 1.56
CA GLU A 486 -1.12 -56.40 2.23
C GLU A 486 -0.46 -55.26 3.03
N ALA A 487 -0.35 -54.07 2.43
CA ALA A 487 0.26 -52.89 3.05
C ALA A 487 -0.61 -52.19 4.13
N SER A 488 -1.94 -52.27 4.02
CA SER A 488 -2.88 -51.48 4.84
C SER A 488 -3.38 -52.20 6.11
N LYS A 489 -2.66 -53.23 6.55
CA LYS A 489 -2.69 -53.67 7.96
C LYS A 489 -1.99 -52.67 8.90
N GLU A 490 -1.08 -51.83 8.39
CA GLU A 490 -0.08 -51.16 9.24
C GLU A 490 -0.23 -49.63 9.41
N ASN A 491 -1.03 -48.93 8.60
CA ASN A 491 -1.15 -47.44 8.69
C ASN A 491 -2.56 -46.86 8.72
N ARG A 492 -3.55 -47.69 9.07
CA ARG A 492 -4.95 -47.26 9.21
C ARG A 492 -5.17 -46.52 10.56
N ASN A 493 -4.74 -45.25 10.67
CA ASN A 493 -5.15 -44.35 11.79
C ASN A 493 -4.80 -42.84 11.66
N ARG A 494 -4.34 -42.30 10.52
CA ARG A 494 -3.69 -40.97 10.45
C ARG A 494 -4.28 -39.90 9.51
N GLN A 495 -5.54 -40.00 9.06
CA GLN A 495 -6.14 -38.97 8.21
C GLN A 495 -7.61 -38.65 8.58
N HIS A 496 -7.84 -37.49 9.20
CA HIS A 496 -9.17 -36.88 9.30
C HIS A 496 -9.19 -35.32 9.31
N ASP A 497 -8.03 -34.64 9.47
CA ASP A 497 -7.99 -33.22 9.86
C ASP A 497 -7.79 -32.20 8.71
N ALA A 498 -7.88 -32.62 7.45
CA ALA A 498 -7.51 -31.78 6.29
C ALA A 498 -8.59 -30.78 5.82
N ALA A 499 -9.80 -30.79 6.39
CA ALA A 499 -10.97 -30.12 5.79
C ALA A 499 -11.19 -28.64 6.21
N PHE A 500 -10.61 -28.15 7.30
CA PHE A 500 -11.03 -26.87 7.90
C PHE A 500 -10.31 -25.62 7.33
N VAL A 501 -9.22 -25.79 6.58
CA VAL A 501 -8.32 -24.68 6.17
C VAL A 501 -8.98 -23.67 5.20
N ALA A 502 -10.09 -24.05 4.55
CA ALA A 502 -10.76 -23.23 3.54
C ALA A 502 -11.55 -22.01 4.10
N ASP A 503 -11.97 -22.03 5.37
CA ASP A 503 -12.96 -21.04 5.88
C ASP A 503 -12.33 -19.72 6.39
N GLU A 504 -11.21 -19.75 7.13
CA GLU A 504 -10.55 -18.50 7.61
C GLU A 504 -10.08 -17.60 6.45
N LEU A 505 -9.74 -18.19 5.28
CA LEU A 505 -9.27 -17.47 4.09
C LEU A 505 -10.33 -16.49 3.52
N ASN A 506 -11.62 -16.82 3.62
CA ASN A 506 -12.69 -15.92 3.18
C ASN A 506 -12.93 -14.76 4.16
N LYS A 507 -12.71 -14.96 5.46
CA LYS A 507 -12.93 -13.93 6.49
C LYS A 507 -11.91 -12.79 6.39
N MET A 508 -10.62 -13.11 6.18
CA MET A 508 -9.57 -12.09 5.97
C MET A 508 -9.81 -11.18 4.74
N ARG A 509 -10.58 -11.66 3.75
CA ARG A 509 -10.91 -10.90 2.54
C ARG A 509 -11.97 -9.82 2.80
N LEU A 510 -12.80 -9.99 3.83
CA LEU A 510 -13.93 -9.11 4.14
C LEU A 510 -13.51 -7.87 4.96
N ASP A 511 -12.61 -8.03 5.92
CA ASP A 511 -12.17 -6.92 6.79
C ASP A 511 -11.24 -5.93 6.06
N ASN A 512 -10.45 -6.40 5.09
CA ASN A 512 -9.68 -5.54 4.19
C ASN A 512 -10.59 -4.58 3.39
N LEU A 513 -11.78 -5.05 2.96
CA LEU A 513 -12.76 -4.23 2.24
C LEU A 513 -13.36 -3.13 3.13
N ARG A 514 -13.56 -3.40 4.43
CA ARG A 514 -14.08 -2.42 5.40
C ARG A 514 -13.06 -1.31 5.73
N MET A 515 -11.78 -1.65 5.85
CA MET A 515 -10.69 -0.68 6.05
C MET A 515 -10.52 0.29 4.86
N MET A 516 -10.88 -0.14 3.65
CA MET A 516 -10.71 0.66 2.42
C MET A 516 -11.72 1.80 2.29
N SER A 517 -12.92 1.71 2.88
CA SER A 517 -13.90 2.81 2.85
C SER A 517 -13.53 3.94 3.82
N ALA A 518 -13.09 3.61 5.04
CA ALA A 518 -12.61 4.59 6.02
C ALA A 518 -11.45 5.44 5.47
N ARG A 519 -10.49 4.79 4.79
CA ARG A 519 -9.36 5.45 4.12
C ARG A 519 -9.80 6.45 3.03
N LYS A 520 -10.87 6.18 2.28
CA LYS A 520 -11.40 7.14 1.28
C LYS A 520 -11.93 8.42 1.93
N ASN A 521 -12.49 8.34 3.13
CA ASN A 521 -13.01 9.51 3.83
C ASN A 521 -11.88 10.35 4.46
N GLN A 522 -10.90 9.74 5.14
CA GLN A 522 -9.77 10.49 5.70
C GLN A 522 -8.86 11.10 4.61
N ALA A 523 -8.64 10.40 3.50
CA ALA A 523 -7.90 10.94 2.35
C ALA A 523 -8.65 12.08 1.63
N ARG A 524 -9.96 12.25 1.89
CA ARG A 524 -10.74 13.42 1.46
C ARG A 524 -10.44 14.60 2.37
N THR A 525 -10.59 14.44 3.69
CA THR A 525 -10.27 15.48 4.69
C THR A 525 -8.86 16.06 4.53
N LEU A 526 -7.84 15.21 4.31
CA LEU A 526 -6.46 15.67 4.11
C LEU A 526 -6.26 16.40 2.76
N ARG A 527 -7.04 16.10 1.72
CA ARG A 527 -7.06 16.89 0.48
C ARG A 527 -7.77 18.22 0.68
N ASP A 528 -8.88 18.23 1.42
CA ASP A 528 -9.68 19.42 1.68
C ASP A 528 -8.92 20.42 2.59
N VAL A 529 -7.99 19.95 3.41
CA VAL A 529 -7.01 20.79 4.15
C VAL A 529 -5.86 21.25 3.26
N ALA A 530 -5.24 20.36 2.48
CA ALA A 530 -4.17 20.74 1.55
C ALA A 530 -4.64 21.71 0.44
N ALA A 531 -5.94 21.76 0.15
CA ALA A 531 -6.55 22.73 -0.77
C ALA A 531 -6.74 24.13 -0.17
N LYS A 532 -6.63 24.31 1.16
CA LYS A 532 -6.74 25.62 1.82
C LYS A 532 -5.42 26.38 1.89
N PHE A 533 -4.29 25.69 2.02
CA PHE A 533 -2.97 26.30 2.21
C PHE A 533 -1.92 25.61 1.33
N PRO A 534 -1.18 26.36 0.47
CA PRO A 534 -0.11 25.80 -0.35
C PRO A 534 1.14 25.51 0.52
N VAL A 535 1.22 24.29 1.05
CA VAL A 535 2.36 23.83 1.87
C VAL A 535 3.46 23.24 0.99
N ARG A 536 4.72 23.67 1.20
CA ARG A 536 5.93 23.00 0.70
C ARG A 536 6.57 22.19 1.82
N ILE A 537 7.09 21.01 1.49
CA ILE A 537 7.71 20.08 2.44
C ILE A 537 9.13 19.75 1.97
N ASP A 538 10.14 20.18 2.72
CA ASP A 538 11.53 19.77 2.51
C ASP A 538 11.89 18.66 3.51
N ILE A 539 12.32 17.50 3.01
CA ILE A 539 12.70 16.32 3.82
C ILE A 539 14.22 16.23 3.90
N LEU A 540 14.77 16.40 5.09
CA LEU A 540 16.18 16.29 5.43
C LEU A 540 16.53 14.86 5.88
N GLU A 541 17.64 14.31 5.39
CA GLU A 541 18.13 12.97 5.75
C GLU A 541 19.68 12.96 5.79
N LYS A 542 20.25 12.36 6.85
CA LYS A 542 21.71 12.27 7.07
C LYS A 542 22.40 11.45 5.97
N HIS A 543 21.71 10.48 5.40
CA HIS A 543 22.23 9.62 4.33
C HIS A 543 21.85 10.10 2.93
N PRO A 544 22.59 9.68 1.88
CA PRO A 544 22.14 9.84 0.49
C PRO A 544 20.90 8.99 0.15
N PHE A 545 20.48 8.08 1.05
CA PHE A 545 19.41 7.11 0.85
C PHE A 545 18.23 7.36 1.80
N PRO A 546 16.99 7.48 1.30
CA PRO A 546 15.80 7.68 2.12
C PRO A 546 15.27 6.39 2.78
N PHE A 547 14.11 6.51 3.44
CA PHE A 547 13.30 5.44 4.05
C PHE A 547 13.85 4.82 5.36
N GLY A 548 15.04 5.20 5.81
CA GLY A 548 15.59 4.87 7.13
C GLY A 548 15.47 3.39 7.48
N LEU A 549 14.87 3.05 8.61
CA LEU A 549 14.73 1.68 9.08
C LEU A 549 13.88 0.75 8.19
N VAL A 550 13.13 1.25 7.20
CA VAL A 550 12.49 0.36 6.21
C VAL A 550 13.52 -0.21 5.23
N ARG A 551 14.59 0.53 4.95
CA ARG A 551 15.74 0.09 4.15
C ARG A 551 16.79 -0.62 5.01
N PHE A 552 17.09 -0.05 6.17
CA PHE A 552 18.23 -0.45 7.02
C PHE A 552 17.88 -1.35 8.21
N GLY A 553 16.62 -1.40 8.64
CA GLY A 553 16.19 -2.12 9.85
C GLY A 553 15.33 -3.36 9.58
N VAL A 554 14.36 -3.28 8.67
CA VAL A 554 13.52 -4.42 8.26
C VAL A 554 14.42 -5.51 7.69
N ALA A 555 14.26 -6.75 8.17
CA ALA A 555 15.06 -7.88 7.74
C ALA A 555 14.93 -8.10 6.22
N PRO A 556 16.01 -8.51 5.53
CA PRO A 556 16.02 -8.61 4.08
C PRO A 556 15.11 -9.75 3.58
N ASP A 557 14.83 -10.75 4.42
CA ASP A 557 13.89 -11.84 4.17
C ASP A 557 12.41 -11.49 4.47
N HIS A 558 12.11 -10.22 4.80
CA HIS A 558 10.76 -9.64 4.86
C HIS A 558 10.53 -8.57 3.76
N PRO A 559 10.74 -8.88 2.45
CA PRO A 559 10.55 -7.91 1.38
C PRO A 559 9.10 -7.41 1.27
N GLU A 560 8.12 -8.20 1.73
CA GLU A 560 6.71 -7.82 1.73
C GLU A 560 6.39 -6.66 2.69
N VAL A 561 7.21 -6.47 3.73
CA VAL A 561 7.16 -5.33 4.65
C VAL A 561 7.81 -4.10 4.00
N LYS A 562 8.87 -4.28 3.20
CA LYS A 562 9.58 -3.20 2.49
C LYS A 562 8.73 -2.56 1.37
N ASN A 563 7.66 -3.23 0.90
CA ASN A 563 6.69 -2.70 -0.08
C ASN A 563 6.12 -1.29 0.23
N VAL A 564 6.12 -0.85 1.50
CA VAL A 564 5.71 0.51 1.87
C VAL A 564 6.56 1.60 1.20
N ILE A 565 7.80 1.29 0.80
CA ILE A 565 8.68 2.16 0.01
C ILE A 565 7.97 2.71 -1.23
N ASN A 566 7.17 1.91 -1.93
CA ASN A 566 6.42 2.35 -3.12
C ASN A 566 5.45 3.52 -2.81
N THR A 567 4.90 3.57 -1.59
CA THR A 567 4.03 4.67 -1.14
C THR A 567 4.83 5.91 -0.76
N PHE A 568 6.03 5.73 -0.21
CA PHE A 568 6.96 6.82 0.10
C PHE A 568 7.56 7.43 -1.19
N THR A 569 8.01 6.63 -2.16
CA THR A 569 8.46 7.11 -3.48
C THR A 569 7.37 7.91 -4.19
N ASN A 570 6.12 7.42 -4.20
CA ASN A 570 4.98 8.18 -4.72
C ASN A 570 4.67 9.48 -3.96
N THR A 571 5.19 9.64 -2.74
CA THR A 571 5.08 10.88 -1.95
C THR A 571 6.25 11.82 -2.21
N LEU A 572 7.49 11.31 -2.36
CA LEU A 572 8.67 12.09 -2.76
C LEU A 572 8.51 12.67 -4.18
N ASN A 573 7.88 11.92 -5.10
CA ASN A 573 7.66 12.34 -6.48
C ASN A 573 6.64 13.49 -6.65
N LYS A 574 5.99 13.94 -5.57
CA LYS A 574 5.10 15.12 -5.60
C LYS A 574 5.89 16.41 -5.87
N PRO A 575 5.31 17.42 -6.55
CA PRO A 575 5.98 18.69 -6.78
C PRO A 575 6.14 19.53 -5.51
N GLU A 576 5.27 19.37 -4.51
CA GLU A 576 5.35 20.09 -3.22
C GLU A 576 6.43 19.52 -2.27
N VAL A 577 7.05 18.40 -2.63
CA VAL A 577 8.00 17.66 -1.77
C VAL A 577 9.42 17.71 -2.36
N LYS A 578 10.37 18.26 -1.60
CA LYS A 578 11.81 18.27 -1.89
C LYS A 578 12.50 17.22 -1.00
N PHE A 579 13.37 16.39 -1.57
CA PHE A 579 14.28 15.55 -0.79
C PHE A 579 15.67 16.20 -0.76
N VAL A 580 16.31 16.15 0.40
CA VAL A 580 17.63 16.72 0.69
C VAL A 580 18.39 15.70 1.53
N GLY A 581 18.95 14.70 0.85
CA GLY A 581 19.80 13.68 1.46
C GLY A 581 21.26 14.14 1.60
N ASN A 582 22.02 13.38 2.38
CA ASN A 582 23.41 13.65 2.77
C ASN A 582 23.58 14.96 3.58
N VAL A 583 22.64 15.25 4.50
CA VAL A 583 22.64 16.45 5.36
C VAL A 583 22.20 16.07 6.79
N GLU A 584 23.12 16.05 7.75
CA GLU A 584 22.82 15.72 9.16
C GLU A 584 22.52 16.99 9.97
N VAL A 585 21.27 17.13 10.43
CA VAL A 585 20.81 18.24 11.27
C VAL A 585 21.52 18.21 12.62
N GLY A 586 22.05 19.35 13.05
CA GLY A 586 22.93 19.48 14.22
C GLY A 586 24.42 19.41 13.89
N VAL A 587 24.79 18.99 12.66
CA VAL A 587 26.19 18.91 12.20
C VAL A 587 26.40 19.77 10.95
N ASP A 588 25.68 19.50 9.86
CA ASP A 588 25.78 20.25 8.60
C ASP A 588 25.01 21.57 8.63
N LEU A 589 23.95 21.65 9.43
CA LEU A 589 23.13 22.85 9.63
C LEU A 589 22.58 22.89 11.06
N SER A 590 22.36 24.09 11.60
CA SER A 590 21.86 24.24 12.97
C SER A 590 20.34 24.08 13.05
N PHE A 591 19.86 23.48 14.14
CA PHE A 591 18.42 23.39 14.41
C PHE A 591 17.77 24.78 14.61
N GLN A 592 18.51 25.75 15.17
CA GLN A 592 18.02 27.11 15.34
C GLN A 592 17.73 27.78 13.99
N ASP A 593 18.53 27.50 12.96
CA ASP A 593 18.34 28.08 11.62
C ASP A 593 17.21 27.39 10.85
N LEU A 594 16.95 26.09 11.07
CA LEU A 594 15.67 25.47 10.66
C LEU A 594 14.48 26.16 11.33
N LYS A 595 14.53 26.35 12.65
CA LYS A 595 13.42 26.94 13.44
C LYS A 595 13.15 28.41 13.08
N LYS A 596 14.17 29.15 12.65
CA LYS A 596 14.01 30.50 12.06
C LYS A 596 13.37 30.43 10.66
N SER A 597 13.81 29.51 9.81
CA SER A 597 13.52 29.55 8.37
C SER A 597 12.19 28.89 7.98
N TYR A 598 11.80 27.79 8.64
CA TYR A 598 10.53 27.07 8.40
C TYR A 598 9.45 27.46 9.42
N ASP A 599 8.18 27.51 9.02
CA ASP A 599 7.05 27.75 9.93
C ASP A 599 6.94 26.68 11.02
N ALA A 600 6.99 25.40 10.61
CA ALA A 600 6.94 24.23 11.47
C ALA A 600 8.10 23.26 11.18
N VAL A 601 8.68 22.67 12.21
CA VAL A 601 9.76 21.66 12.13
C VAL A 601 9.31 20.37 12.81
N VAL A 602 9.43 19.22 12.13
CA VAL A 602 8.98 17.91 12.65
C VAL A 602 10.17 16.96 12.80
N LEU A 603 10.50 16.59 14.04
CA LEU A 603 11.62 15.72 14.39
C LEU A 603 11.22 14.24 14.27
N SER A 604 11.59 13.61 13.16
CA SER A 604 11.23 12.23 12.78
C SER A 604 12.41 11.25 12.65
N HIS A 605 13.60 11.64 13.13
CA HIS A 605 14.88 10.90 12.99
C HIS A 605 14.96 9.53 13.69
N GLY A 606 13.93 9.17 14.47
CA GLY A 606 13.81 7.86 15.13
C GLY A 606 14.70 7.71 16.37
N CYS A 607 15.28 6.52 16.55
CA CYS A 607 16.19 6.21 17.64
C CYS A 607 17.55 5.75 17.08
N LYS A 608 18.56 6.62 17.18
CA LYS A 608 19.89 6.37 16.62
C LYS A 608 20.73 5.44 17.51
N HIS A 609 20.60 5.49 18.83
CA HIS A 609 21.52 4.80 19.76
C HIS A 609 20.88 3.61 20.50
N GLU A 610 21.68 2.58 20.75
CA GLU A 610 21.24 1.36 21.46
C GLU A 610 21.36 1.54 22.97
N ARG A 611 20.52 0.84 23.73
CA ARG A 611 20.61 0.85 25.20
C ARG A 611 21.71 -0.12 25.64
N LYS A 612 22.74 0.39 26.31
CA LYS A 612 23.72 -0.44 27.03
C LYS A 612 23.06 -1.15 28.23
N LEU A 613 23.57 -2.34 28.55
CA LEU A 613 23.26 -3.11 29.75
C LEU A 613 23.94 -2.52 30.99
N GLY A 614 25.13 -1.93 30.84
CA GLY A 614 25.92 -1.37 31.93
C GLY A 614 26.60 -2.44 32.79
N ILE A 615 26.96 -3.59 32.19
CA ILE A 615 27.50 -4.76 32.89
C ILE A 615 28.95 -5.08 32.50
N PRO A 616 29.73 -5.73 33.38
CA PRO A 616 31.13 -6.05 33.09
C PRO A 616 31.29 -6.92 31.83
N GLY A 617 32.24 -6.52 30.97
CA GLY A 617 32.54 -7.20 29.71
C GLY A 617 31.65 -6.79 28.52
N GLU A 618 30.77 -5.79 28.66
CA GLU A 618 29.93 -5.32 27.54
C GLU A 618 30.74 -4.77 26.35
N ASP A 619 31.97 -4.31 26.57
CA ASP A 619 32.88 -3.82 25.52
C ASP A 619 33.86 -4.91 25.00
N LEU A 620 33.60 -6.21 25.24
CA LEU A 620 34.37 -7.32 24.67
C LEU A 620 34.09 -7.50 23.16
N ARG A 621 35.09 -7.96 22.40
CA ARG A 621 34.90 -8.32 20.98
C ARG A 621 33.92 -9.49 20.87
N ASN A 622 33.07 -9.46 19.83
CA ASN A 622 31.86 -10.28 19.70
C ASN A 622 30.77 -10.05 20.78
N VAL A 623 30.80 -8.98 21.58
CA VAL A 623 29.59 -8.45 22.23
C VAL A 623 29.07 -7.28 21.37
N VAL A 624 28.08 -7.58 20.52
CA VAL A 624 27.65 -6.71 19.43
C VAL A 624 26.24 -6.14 19.72
N PRO A 625 26.03 -4.82 19.67
CA PRO A 625 24.69 -4.24 19.70
C PRO A 625 23.83 -4.76 18.53
N ALA A 626 22.60 -5.18 18.80
CA ALA A 626 21.84 -5.96 17.81
C ALA A 626 21.45 -5.14 16.57
N LYS A 627 21.20 -3.83 16.70
CA LYS A 627 20.95 -2.98 15.52
C LYS A 627 22.23 -2.73 14.72
N GLU A 628 23.43 -2.74 15.30
CA GLU A 628 24.66 -2.70 14.50
C GLU A 628 24.81 -3.93 13.62
N PHE A 629 24.51 -5.13 14.13
CA PHE A 629 24.46 -6.36 13.32
C PHE A 629 23.38 -6.30 12.23
N VAL A 630 22.20 -5.74 12.53
CA VAL A 630 21.15 -5.50 11.54
C VAL A 630 21.61 -4.52 10.46
N GLY A 631 22.21 -3.40 10.84
CA GLY A 631 22.76 -2.38 9.93
C GLY A 631 23.87 -2.93 9.05
N TRP A 632 24.73 -3.80 9.59
CA TRP A 632 25.76 -4.52 8.85
C TRP A 632 25.17 -5.38 7.72
N TYR A 633 24.20 -6.26 8.00
CA TYR A 633 23.61 -7.10 6.93
C TYR A 633 22.66 -6.34 5.99
N ASN A 634 22.04 -5.25 6.45
CA ASN A 634 21.17 -4.42 5.61
C ASN A 634 21.89 -3.30 4.87
N GLY A 635 23.19 -3.08 5.08
CA GLY A 635 23.98 -2.04 4.41
C GLY A 635 23.69 -0.61 4.90
N GLU A 636 23.55 -0.37 6.22
CA GLU A 636 23.59 0.98 6.78
C GLU A 636 25.01 1.58 6.57
N PRO A 637 25.15 2.77 5.95
CA PRO A 637 26.46 3.34 5.69
C PRO A 637 27.27 3.57 6.96
N GLY A 638 28.52 3.12 6.95
CA GLY A 638 29.40 3.10 8.13
C GLY A 638 29.18 1.89 9.07
N LYS A 639 28.45 0.86 8.63
CA LYS A 639 28.35 -0.45 9.33
C LYS A 639 28.88 -1.63 8.53
N ALA A 640 29.52 -1.41 7.37
CA ALA A 640 30.16 -2.49 6.61
C ALA A 640 31.34 -3.11 7.36
N ASP A 641 32.17 -2.28 8.00
CA ASP A 641 33.42 -2.66 8.69
C ASP A 641 33.20 -3.30 10.08
N LEU A 642 31.99 -3.80 10.37
CA LEU A 642 31.66 -4.42 11.66
C LEU A 642 32.33 -5.79 11.78
N GLU A 643 33.38 -5.88 12.61
CA GLU A 643 34.09 -7.12 12.89
C GLU A 643 33.26 -8.09 13.75
N VAL A 644 32.54 -9.01 13.12
CA VAL A 644 31.81 -10.10 13.79
C VAL A 644 32.43 -11.44 13.42
N ASP A 645 33.10 -12.11 14.38
CA ASP A 645 33.64 -13.44 14.14
C ASP A 645 32.54 -14.51 14.28
N LEU A 646 32.03 -14.95 13.12
CA LEU A 646 31.08 -16.06 12.97
C LEU A 646 31.77 -17.44 12.81
N GLN A 647 33.11 -17.51 12.85
CA GLN A 647 33.90 -18.73 12.59
C GLN A 647 34.55 -19.31 13.86
N GLY A 648 34.88 -18.48 14.85
CA GLY A 648 35.47 -18.89 16.13
C GLY A 648 34.51 -19.60 17.09
N THR A 649 33.20 -19.65 16.80
CA THR A 649 32.19 -20.21 17.70
C THR A 649 31.03 -20.89 16.96
N ASP A 650 30.36 -21.84 17.63
CA ASP A 650 29.14 -22.51 17.17
C ASP A 650 27.85 -21.95 17.83
N THR A 651 27.98 -21.12 18.86
CA THR A 651 26.89 -20.74 19.75
C THR A 651 26.84 -19.23 19.97
N ALA A 652 25.65 -18.65 19.74
CA ALA A 652 25.36 -17.23 19.98
C ALA A 652 24.28 -17.03 21.05
N VAL A 653 24.33 -15.89 21.76
CA VAL A 653 23.35 -15.44 22.75
C VAL A 653 22.73 -14.11 22.30
N VAL A 654 21.45 -14.11 21.98
CA VAL A 654 20.67 -12.89 21.72
C VAL A 654 19.99 -12.46 23.02
N VAL A 655 20.36 -11.29 23.54
CA VAL A 655 19.79 -10.72 24.77
C VAL A 655 18.59 -9.85 24.41
N GLY A 656 17.38 -10.31 24.73
CA GLY A 656 16.13 -9.64 24.39
C GLY A 656 15.15 -10.57 23.69
N VAL A 657 13.85 -10.27 23.84
CA VAL A 657 12.76 -11.13 23.35
C VAL A 657 11.70 -10.26 22.66
N GLY A 658 12.11 -9.62 21.57
CA GLY A 658 11.28 -8.84 20.65
C GLY A 658 11.54 -9.23 19.20
N ASN A 659 10.84 -8.62 18.23
CA ASN A 659 10.98 -8.97 16.81
C ASN A 659 12.45 -8.97 16.33
N VAL A 660 13.21 -7.91 16.62
CA VAL A 660 14.62 -7.80 16.19
C VAL A 660 15.48 -8.97 16.69
N ALA A 661 15.24 -9.46 17.90
CA ALA A 661 15.95 -10.63 18.42
C ALA A 661 15.65 -11.90 17.62
N LEU A 662 14.42 -12.05 17.13
CA LEU A 662 14.02 -13.14 16.23
C LEU A 662 14.56 -12.93 14.81
N ASP A 663 14.62 -11.69 14.32
CA ASP A 663 15.17 -11.36 13.00
C ASP A 663 16.67 -11.68 12.93
N VAL A 664 17.44 -11.24 13.93
CA VAL A 664 18.87 -11.55 14.06
C VAL A 664 19.11 -13.07 14.20
N ALA A 665 18.34 -13.75 15.05
CA ALA A 665 18.42 -15.21 15.18
C ALA A 665 18.06 -15.96 13.88
N ARG A 666 17.09 -15.44 13.11
CA ARG A 666 16.66 -16.03 11.84
C ARG A 666 17.72 -15.84 10.75
N ILE A 667 18.33 -14.66 10.64
CA ILE A 667 19.41 -14.40 9.68
C ILE A 667 20.65 -15.26 9.98
N LEU A 668 21.02 -15.47 11.25
CA LEU A 668 22.12 -16.37 11.64
C LEU A 668 21.89 -17.85 11.33
N LEU A 669 20.63 -18.29 11.18
CA LEU A 669 20.25 -19.70 11.06
C LEU A 669 19.58 -20.09 9.73
N THR A 670 19.32 -19.11 8.85
CA THR A 670 18.72 -19.36 7.54
C THR A 670 19.81 -19.75 6.53
N PRO A 671 19.66 -20.86 5.78
CA PRO A 671 20.61 -21.25 4.75
C PRO A 671 20.85 -20.14 3.71
N VAL A 672 22.11 -19.92 3.36
CA VAL A 672 22.55 -18.82 2.49
C VAL A 672 21.93 -18.90 1.08
N ASP A 673 21.61 -20.09 0.58
CA ASP A 673 20.88 -20.32 -0.67
C ASP A 673 19.47 -19.68 -0.66
N ILE A 674 18.84 -19.60 0.52
CA ILE A 674 17.50 -19.01 0.69
C ILE A 674 17.61 -17.48 0.79
N LEU A 675 18.63 -16.97 1.49
CA LEU A 675 18.88 -15.54 1.63
C LEU A 675 19.26 -14.92 0.28
N SER A 676 20.25 -15.48 -0.41
CA SER A 676 20.78 -14.96 -1.69
C SER A 676 19.72 -14.85 -2.79
N GLN A 677 18.80 -15.81 -2.90
CA GLN A 677 17.78 -15.84 -3.96
C GLN A 677 16.57 -14.92 -3.74
N LYS A 678 16.37 -14.38 -2.53
CA LYS A 678 15.05 -13.80 -2.13
C LYS A 678 15.11 -12.48 -1.37
N SER A 679 16.29 -11.94 -1.12
CA SER A 679 16.48 -10.86 -0.14
C SER A 679 17.44 -9.77 -0.62
N ASP A 680 17.33 -8.57 -0.07
CA ASP A 680 18.21 -7.41 -0.33
C ASP A 680 19.36 -7.30 0.70
N ILE A 681 19.87 -8.44 1.14
CA ILE A 681 21.03 -8.58 2.03
C ILE A 681 22.33 -8.24 1.29
N THR A 682 23.33 -7.70 1.97
CA THR A 682 24.60 -7.28 1.35
C THR A 682 25.53 -8.46 1.01
N GLU A 683 26.33 -8.31 -0.05
CA GLU A 683 27.28 -9.33 -0.51
C GLU A 683 28.29 -9.76 0.57
N TYR A 684 28.93 -8.81 1.26
CA TYR A 684 29.91 -9.12 2.31
C TYR A 684 29.30 -9.86 3.52
N SER A 685 28.02 -9.62 3.84
CA SER A 685 27.35 -10.29 4.95
C SER A 685 26.90 -11.71 4.55
N LEU A 686 26.46 -11.92 3.30
CA LEU A 686 26.29 -13.27 2.73
C LEU A 686 27.59 -14.08 2.77
N GLU A 687 28.72 -13.48 2.39
CA GLU A 687 30.02 -14.14 2.45
C GLU A 687 30.44 -14.55 3.87
N ALA A 688 30.19 -13.69 4.86
CA ALA A 688 30.46 -13.99 6.26
C ALA A 688 29.50 -15.07 6.81
N LEU A 689 28.21 -15.01 6.46
CA LEU A 689 27.21 -16.02 6.82
C LEU A 689 27.50 -17.38 6.16
N ALA A 690 28.02 -17.41 4.93
CA ALA A 690 28.44 -18.65 4.25
C ALA A 690 29.63 -19.34 4.95
N LYS A 691 30.47 -18.56 5.64
CA LYS A 691 31.60 -19.05 6.44
C LYS A 691 31.17 -19.37 7.90
N SER A 692 29.92 -19.08 8.28
CA SER A 692 29.43 -19.18 9.66
C SER A 692 29.42 -20.61 10.21
N ARG A 693 30.01 -20.76 11.40
CA ARG A 693 29.94 -21.99 12.22
C ARG A 693 28.82 -21.98 13.23
N ILE A 694 28.05 -20.89 13.37
CA ILE A 694 26.89 -20.83 14.27
C ILE A 694 25.90 -21.96 13.93
N ARG A 695 25.61 -22.82 14.92
CA ARG A 695 24.57 -23.86 14.88
C ARG A 695 23.54 -23.68 15.98
N ARG A 696 23.89 -23.02 17.09
CA ARG A 696 23.01 -22.79 18.25
C ARG A 696 22.78 -21.30 18.50
N VAL A 697 21.53 -20.88 18.68
CA VAL A 697 21.19 -19.50 19.12
C VAL A 697 20.30 -19.54 20.36
N HIS A 698 20.81 -19.07 21.49
CA HIS A 698 20.04 -18.84 22.71
C HIS A 698 19.36 -17.46 22.65
N ILE A 699 18.05 -17.40 22.83
CA ILE A 699 17.28 -16.14 22.87
C ILE A 699 16.82 -15.93 24.31
N VAL A 700 17.39 -14.92 24.98
CA VAL A 700 17.39 -14.80 26.45
C VAL A 700 16.54 -13.62 26.91
N GLY A 701 15.57 -13.89 27.78
CA GLY A 701 14.61 -12.89 28.28
C GLY A 701 14.56 -12.76 29.80
N ARG A 702 14.67 -11.53 30.31
CA ARG A 702 14.61 -11.23 31.76
C ARG A 702 13.25 -11.45 32.43
N ARG A 703 12.16 -11.56 31.66
CA ARG A 703 10.78 -11.83 32.14
C ARG A 703 10.27 -13.16 31.58
N GLY A 704 9.01 -13.51 31.86
CA GLY A 704 8.34 -14.70 31.34
C GLY A 704 7.76 -14.51 29.92
N PRO A 705 7.16 -15.57 29.33
CA PRO A 705 6.62 -15.53 27.97
C PRO A 705 5.43 -14.56 27.81
N LEU A 706 4.63 -14.35 28.86
CA LEU A 706 3.49 -13.40 28.85
C LEU A 706 3.91 -11.94 28.62
N GLN A 707 5.18 -11.62 28.92
CA GLN A 707 5.77 -10.30 28.75
C GLN A 707 6.82 -10.24 27.62
N ALA A 708 6.81 -11.24 26.71
CA ALA A 708 7.54 -11.21 25.44
C ALA A 708 7.00 -10.12 24.51
N ALA A 709 7.88 -9.50 23.72
CA ALA A 709 7.56 -8.37 22.84
C ALA A 709 7.55 -8.76 21.35
N PHE A 710 7.80 -10.02 21.00
CA PHE A 710 7.65 -10.50 19.61
C PHE A 710 6.17 -10.75 19.28
N THR A 711 5.81 -10.67 18.00
CA THR A 711 4.45 -11.05 17.54
C THR A 711 4.39 -12.50 17.03
N ILE A 712 3.17 -12.97 16.75
CA ILE A 712 2.91 -14.35 16.31
C ILE A 712 3.34 -14.64 14.86
N LYS A 713 3.68 -13.62 14.06
CA LYS A 713 4.21 -13.81 12.69
C LYS A 713 5.66 -14.30 12.78
N GLU A 714 6.50 -13.53 13.45
CA GLU A 714 7.96 -13.64 13.43
C GLU A 714 8.43 -14.92 14.13
N ILE A 715 7.84 -15.26 15.29
CA ILE A 715 8.15 -16.54 15.96
C ILE A 715 7.64 -17.75 15.17
N ARG A 716 6.52 -17.63 14.45
CA ARG A 716 5.98 -18.71 13.60
C ARG A 716 6.83 -18.94 12.37
N GLU A 717 7.49 -17.90 11.86
CA GLU A 717 8.46 -18.02 10.76
C GLU A 717 9.74 -18.73 11.24
N LEU A 718 10.25 -18.37 12.43
CA LEU A 718 11.39 -19.04 13.05
C LEU A 718 11.10 -20.51 13.45
N ILE A 719 9.86 -20.85 13.82
CA ILE A 719 9.40 -22.25 14.04
C ILE A 719 9.29 -23.02 12.70
N LYS A 720 8.90 -22.35 11.61
CA LYS A 720 8.73 -22.98 10.28
C LYS A 720 10.05 -23.23 9.54
N LEU A 721 11.16 -22.63 9.98
CA LEU A 721 12.45 -22.74 9.33
C LEU A 721 12.95 -24.20 9.37
N LYS A 722 13.00 -24.84 8.19
CA LYS A 722 13.21 -26.30 8.07
C LYS A 722 14.58 -26.79 8.55
N SER A 723 15.60 -25.94 8.52
CA SER A 723 16.96 -26.25 8.99
C SER A 723 17.06 -26.30 10.52
N THR A 724 16.25 -25.51 11.23
CA THR A 724 16.40 -25.31 12.68
C THR A 724 15.46 -26.17 13.52
N ARG A 725 15.97 -26.70 14.63
CA ARG A 725 15.16 -27.28 15.71
C ARG A 725 14.67 -26.17 16.65
N PRO A 726 13.35 -25.99 16.85
CA PRO A 726 12.83 -25.06 17.85
C PRO A 726 12.88 -25.70 19.24
N VAL A 727 13.51 -25.03 20.21
CA VAL A 727 13.62 -25.51 21.59
C VAL A 727 13.05 -24.45 22.55
N ILE A 728 12.07 -24.87 23.34
CA ILE A 728 11.44 -24.05 24.38
C ILE A 728 11.47 -24.89 25.67
N ARG A 729 12.05 -24.34 26.74
CA ARG A 729 12.13 -25.05 28.04
C ARG A 729 10.73 -25.27 28.62
N THR A 730 10.33 -26.52 28.86
CA THR A 730 8.98 -26.87 29.34
C THR A 730 8.61 -26.11 30.62
N ARG A 731 9.54 -26.04 31.59
CA ARG A 731 9.38 -25.29 32.85
C ARG A 731 9.02 -23.79 32.64
N ASP A 732 9.49 -23.19 31.54
CA ASP A 732 9.30 -21.78 31.23
C ASP A 732 7.88 -21.51 30.66
N VAL A 733 7.10 -22.55 30.28
CA VAL A 733 5.75 -22.44 29.69
C VAL A 733 4.66 -23.28 30.36
N GLU A 734 5.00 -24.30 31.14
CA GLU A 734 4.05 -25.22 31.80
C GLU A 734 3.02 -24.49 32.68
N HIS A 735 3.48 -23.50 33.46
CA HIS A 735 2.66 -22.66 34.32
C HIS A 735 1.64 -21.77 33.56
N LEU A 736 1.74 -21.67 32.23
CA LEU A 736 0.84 -20.86 31.40
C LEU A 736 -0.39 -21.63 30.95
N VAL A 737 -0.36 -22.96 30.93
CA VAL A 737 -1.46 -23.81 30.46
C VAL A 737 -2.83 -23.43 31.06
N PRO A 738 -2.99 -23.23 32.38
CA PRO A 738 -4.28 -22.81 32.95
C PRO A 738 -4.62 -21.33 32.71
N LEU A 739 -3.63 -20.48 32.41
CA LEU A 739 -3.82 -19.04 32.23
C LEU A 739 -4.26 -18.67 30.80
N VAL A 740 -3.93 -19.50 29.80
CA VAL A 740 -4.15 -19.25 28.36
C VAL A 740 -5.60 -18.95 28.01
N GLU A 741 -6.58 -19.53 28.72
CA GLU A 741 -8.01 -19.28 28.48
C GLU A 741 -8.46 -17.86 28.81
N GLY A 742 -7.85 -17.21 29.81
CA GLY A 742 -8.20 -15.84 30.23
C GLY A 742 -7.60 -14.74 29.36
N LEU A 743 -6.69 -15.07 28.42
CA LEU A 743 -5.92 -14.10 27.67
C LEU A 743 -6.68 -13.54 26.45
N SER A 744 -6.38 -12.28 26.11
CA SER A 744 -6.83 -11.67 24.85
C SER A 744 -6.45 -12.53 23.63
N ARG A 745 -7.31 -12.58 22.59
CA ARG A 745 -7.14 -13.46 21.41
C ARG A 745 -5.72 -13.48 20.81
N PRO A 746 -4.98 -12.35 20.69
CA PRO A 746 -3.60 -12.35 20.22
C PRO A 746 -2.63 -13.05 21.19
N LYS A 747 -2.68 -12.70 22.49
CA LYS A 747 -1.85 -13.36 23.52
C LYS A 747 -2.19 -14.86 23.63
N LYS A 748 -3.46 -15.23 23.62
CA LYS A 748 -3.92 -16.63 23.65
C LYS A 748 -3.33 -17.44 22.50
N ARG A 749 -3.48 -16.96 21.25
CA ARG A 749 -2.89 -17.63 20.06
C ARG A 749 -1.36 -17.70 20.11
N LEU A 750 -0.68 -16.72 20.72
CA LEU A 750 0.78 -16.71 20.87
C LEU A 750 1.26 -17.73 21.92
N MET A 751 0.67 -17.73 23.12
CA MET A 751 1.06 -18.64 24.19
C MET A 751 0.75 -20.10 23.83
N GLN A 752 -0.39 -20.37 23.18
CA GLN A 752 -0.70 -21.70 22.67
C GLN A 752 0.37 -22.22 21.71
N LEU A 753 0.82 -21.39 20.75
CA LEU A 753 1.89 -21.75 19.82
C LEU A 753 3.20 -22.12 20.54
N LEU A 754 3.58 -21.40 21.60
CA LEU A 754 4.77 -21.72 22.40
C LEU A 754 4.61 -23.04 23.18
N ILE A 755 3.43 -23.27 23.78
CA ILE A 755 3.11 -24.51 24.51
C ILE A 755 3.09 -25.71 23.57
N ASP A 756 2.47 -25.59 22.39
CA ASP A 756 2.40 -26.66 21.40
C ASP A 756 3.78 -26.98 20.82
N THR A 757 4.64 -25.97 20.64
CA THR A 757 6.02 -26.15 20.19
C THR A 757 6.89 -26.80 21.28
N ALA A 758 6.72 -26.41 22.56
CA ALA A 758 7.43 -27.03 23.69
C ALA A 758 7.06 -28.51 23.93
N LYS A 759 5.89 -28.95 23.43
CA LYS A 759 5.43 -30.35 23.48
C LYS A 759 5.89 -31.19 22.27
N GLN A 760 6.47 -30.57 21.24
CA GLN A 760 6.91 -31.30 20.05
C GLN A 760 8.35 -31.79 20.22
N ASP A 761 8.49 -33.08 20.48
CA ASP A 761 9.78 -33.78 20.35
C ASP A 761 10.22 -33.77 18.88
N THR A 762 10.95 -32.70 18.54
CA THR A 762 11.57 -32.53 17.22
C THR A 762 12.89 -33.28 17.21
N SER A 763 13.02 -34.18 16.23
CA SER A 763 14.23 -34.95 15.97
C SER A 763 15.43 -34.04 15.67
N SER A 764 16.64 -34.61 15.82
CA SER A 764 17.90 -33.92 15.61
C SER A 764 17.96 -33.22 14.24
N ARG A 765 18.29 -31.93 14.25
CA ARG A 765 18.66 -31.11 13.09
C ARG A 765 20.02 -30.49 13.36
N ASP A 766 20.74 -30.13 12.30
CA ASP A 766 22.10 -29.60 12.39
C ASP A 766 22.20 -28.20 13.05
N THR A 767 21.05 -27.53 13.23
CA THR A 767 20.97 -26.23 13.92
C THR A 767 19.78 -26.19 14.87
N GLU A 768 19.87 -25.41 15.95
CA GLU A 768 18.80 -25.22 16.94
C GLU A 768 18.75 -23.79 17.48
N TRP A 769 17.55 -23.35 17.86
CA TRP A 769 17.37 -22.11 18.61
C TRP A 769 16.59 -22.37 19.89
N ILE A 770 16.99 -21.71 20.98
CA ILE A 770 16.59 -22.05 22.34
C ILE A 770 16.06 -20.81 23.04
N LEU A 771 14.74 -20.69 23.17
CA LEU A 771 14.11 -19.65 24.00
C LEU A 771 14.33 -19.96 25.48
N ARG A 772 14.82 -18.96 26.23
CA ARG A 772 15.11 -19.04 27.67
C ARG A 772 14.57 -17.81 28.38
N PHE A 773 13.59 -18.01 29.23
CA PHE A 773 12.94 -16.94 30.00
C PHE A 773 13.51 -16.84 31.41
N PHE A 774 13.14 -15.77 32.11
CA PHE A 774 13.60 -15.48 33.48
C PHE A 774 15.12 -15.46 33.66
N LEU A 775 15.86 -14.91 32.68
CA LEU A 775 17.32 -14.75 32.72
C LEU A 775 17.74 -13.32 32.36
N SER A 776 18.57 -12.70 33.21
CA SER A 776 19.23 -11.41 32.94
C SER A 776 20.74 -11.60 32.85
N PRO A 777 21.46 -11.14 31.81
CA PRO A 777 22.92 -11.18 31.84
C PRO A 777 23.46 -10.26 32.95
N GLU A 778 24.34 -10.79 33.78
CA GLU A 778 25.08 -10.04 34.81
C GLU A 778 26.51 -9.74 34.40
N LYS A 779 27.10 -10.61 33.55
CA LYS A 779 28.48 -10.47 33.10
C LYS A 779 28.73 -11.20 31.78
N PHE A 780 29.48 -10.54 30.90
CA PHE A 780 30.12 -11.18 29.75
C PHE A 780 31.53 -11.63 30.17
N ASN A 781 31.87 -12.88 29.89
CA ASN A 781 33.16 -13.48 30.24
C ASN A 781 34.04 -13.64 29.00
N GLY A 782 35.29 -13.19 29.09
CA GLY A 782 36.28 -13.28 28.03
C GLY A 782 37.59 -12.62 28.46
N ARG A 783 38.53 -12.49 27.52
CA ARG A 783 39.75 -11.67 27.67
C ARG A 783 39.76 -10.54 26.65
N GLU A 784 39.66 -10.92 25.38
CA GLU A 784 39.56 -10.01 24.22
C GLU A 784 38.24 -10.28 23.49
N ASN A 785 38.04 -11.53 23.08
CA ASN A 785 36.76 -12.04 22.57
C ASN A 785 35.91 -12.63 23.71
N LEU A 786 34.59 -12.63 23.53
CA LEU A 786 33.62 -13.33 24.36
C LEU A 786 33.86 -14.85 24.37
N GLN A 787 33.60 -15.49 25.52
CA GLN A 787 33.67 -16.95 25.71
C GLN A 787 32.38 -17.51 26.33
N SER A 788 31.79 -16.81 27.30
CA SER A 788 30.49 -17.19 27.89
C SER A 788 29.75 -15.99 28.48
N VAL A 789 28.45 -16.14 28.70
CA VAL A 789 27.57 -15.15 29.34
C VAL A 789 27.03 -15.71 30.64
N THR A 790 27.29 -15.05 31.77
CA THR A 790 26.70 -15.42 33.07
C THR A 790 25.41 -14.63 33.27
N CYS A 791 24.32 -15.33 33.52
CA CYS A 791 22.98 -14.76 33.72
C CYS A 791 22.43 -15.05 35.11
N ALA A 792 21.88 -14.04 35.79
CA ALA A 792 21.02 -14.24 36.95
C ALA A 792 19.72 -14.95 36.55
N VAL A 793 19.30 -15.90 37.38
CA VAL A 793 17.96 -16.47 37.36
C VAL A 793 16.99 -15.51 38.05
N ASN A 794 15.81 -15.31 37.47
CA ASN A 794 14.86 -14.29 37.88
C ASN A 794 13.52 -14.87 38.35
N ARG A 795 12.76 -14.04 39.08
CA ARG A 795 11.33 -14.21 39.34
C ARG A 795 10.59 -12.89 39.09
N LEU A 796 9.33 -12.97 38.69
CA LEU A 796 8.43 -11.81 38.68
C LEU A 796 8.02 -11.47 40.12
N LYS A 797 7.83 -10.17 40.43
CA LYS A 797 7.39 -9.72 41.75
C LYS A 797 5.98 -10.22 42.11
N ASP A 798 5.06 -10.13 41.17
CA ASP A 798 3.70 -10.63 41.29
C ASP A 798 3.43 -11.59 40.12
N ALA A 799 2.89 -12.78 40.40
CA ALA A 799 2.66 -13.81 39.38
C ALA A 799 1.29 -13.73 38.70
N ASN A 800 0.48 -12.70 39.01
CA ASN A 800 -0.98 -12.78 38.94
C ASN A 800 -1.66 -11.60 38.21
N ARG A 801 -0.93 -10.76 37.47
CA ARG A 801 -1.50 -9.67 36.67
C ARG A 801 -0.88 -9.60 35.27
N ASP A 802 -1.61 -8.95 34.36
CA ASP A 802 -1.26 -8.83 32.94
C ASP A 802 -0.47 -7.53 32.65
N SER A 803 0.29 -7.02 33.64
CA SER A 803 0.79 -5.64 33.65
C SER A 803 2.22 -5.52 33.12
N VAL A 804 2.53 -4.40 32.46
CA VAL A 804 3.80 -4.22 31.73
C VAL A 804 4.94 -3.75 32.66
N ASP A 805 4.59 -3.13 33.79
CA ASP A 805 5.51 -2.50 34.75
C ASP A 805 5.99 -3.45 35.87
N GLU A 806 5.64 -4.73 35.82
CA GLU A 806 6.10 -5.75 36.77
C GLU A 806 7.64 -5.82 36.83
N GLY A 807 8.17 -5.39 37.98
CA GLY A 807 9.58 -5.50 38.30
C GLY A 807 10.03 -6.95 38.47
N VAL A 808 11.31 -7.18 38.17
CA VAL A 808 11.96 -8.49 38.28
C VAL A 808 12.81 -8.52 39.56
N ILE A 809 12.91 -9.68 40.20
CA ILE A 809 13.82 -9.96 41.32
C ILE A 809 14.77 -11.09 40.88
N SER A 810 16.08 -10.94 41.12
CA SER A 810 17.05 -12.05 40.98
C SER A 810 16.86 -13.04 42.14
N THR A 811 16.91 -14.35 41.87
CA THR A 811 16.82 -15.39 42.91
C THR A 811 18.13 -15.56 43.69
N GLY A 812 19.23 -14.96 43.21
CA GLY A 812 20.59 -15.22 43.70
C GLY A 812 21.26 -16.44 43.05
N GLU A 813 20.53 -17.21 42.25
CA GLU A 813 21.10 -18.28 41.41
C GLU A 813 21.59 -17.70 40.08
N THR A 814 22.65 -18.30 39.51
CA THR A 814 23.18 -17.92 38.20
C THR A 814 23.29 -19.13 37.28
N GLU A 815 23.06 -18.91 35.98
CA GLU A 815 23.20 -19.89 34.91
C GLU A 815 24.13 -19.31 33.84
N THR A 816 25.26 -19.97 33.58
CA THR A 816 26.22 -19.55 32.54
C THR A 816 25.91 -20.23 31.21
N ILE A 817 26.17 -19.52 30.11
CA ILE A 817 25.92 -19.95 28.73
C ILE A 817 27.21 -19.78 27.94
N ASP A 818 27.83 -20.88 27.52
CA ASP A 818 29.01 -20.84 26.66
C ASP A 818 28.61 -20.39 25.25
N ALA A 819 29.20 -19.29 24.79
CA ALA A 819 28.85 -18.62 23.54
C ALA A 819 29.95 -17.62 23.17
N GLY A 820 30.47 -17.71 21.94
CA GLY A 820 31.49 -16.79 21.44
C GLY A 820 30.92 -15.55 20.75
N LEU A 821 29.59 -15.38 20.74
CA LEU A 821 28.89 -14.22 20.17
C LEU A 821 27.71 -13.83 21.07
N ALA A 822 27.63 -12.56 21.46
CA ALA A 822 26.46 -11.97 22.13
C ALA A 822 25.89 -10.83 21.29
N LEU A 823 24.56 -10.77 21.20
CA LEU A 823 23.82 -9.82 20.37
C LEU A 823 22.76 -9.11 21.21
N VAL A 824 22.99 -7.84 21.52
CA VAL A 824 22.24 -7.10 22.56
C VAL A 824 21.04 -6.36 21.96
N SER A 825 19.84 -6.93 22.11
CA SER A 825 18.58 -6.48 21.51
C SER A 825 17.59 -5.93 22.56
N ILE A 826 18.06 -5.08 23.49
CA ILE A 826 17.24 -4.53 24.59
C ILE A 826 16.55 -3.18 24.29
N GLY A 827 16.59 -2.74 23.03
CA GLY A 827 15.89 -1.56 22.52
C GLY A 827 16.75 -0.30 22.41
N TYR A 828 16.16 0.77 21.86
CA TYR A 828 16.88 1.96 21.40
C TYR A 828 16.42 3.23 22.11
N HIS A 829 17.21 4.29 21.98
CA HIS A 829 16.87 5.66 22.39
C HIS A 829 17.17 6.67 21.26
N ALA A 830 16.41 7.76 21.24
CA ALA A 830 16.78 8.95 20.48
C ALA A 830 17.88 9.72 21.22
N GLU A 831 18.44 10.73 20.55
CA GLU A 831 19.26 11.77 21.16
C GLU A 831 18.62 13.15 20.87
N PRO A 832 18.88 14.18 21.69
CA PRO A 832 18.54 15.56 21.37
C PRO A 832 19.40 16.06 20.19
N ILE A 833 18.78 16.48 19.09
CA ILE A 833 19.47 17.11 17.94
C ILE A 833 20.15 18.43 18.35
N ASP A 834 19.57 19.13 19.32
CA ASP A 834 20.03 20.42 19.82
C ASP A 834 19.82 20.44 21.36
N PRO A 835 20.83 20.82 22.17
CA PRO A 835 20.72 20.84 23.63
C PRO A 835 19.63 21.77 24.21
N SER A 836 19.06 22.67 23.41
CA SER A 836 17.93 23.53 23.83
C SER A 836 16.57 22.82 23.82
N LEU A 837 16.47 21.59 23.28
CA LEU A 837 15.23 20.83 23.20
C LEU A 837 15.00 19.98 24.47
N PRO A 838 13.82 20.05 25.11
CA PRO A 838 13.56 19.29 26.33
C PRO A 838 13.44 17.79 26.05
N PHE A 839 14.24 16.99 26.75
CA PHE A 839 14.47 15.59 26.43
C PHE A 839 14.53 14.70 27.69
N ASP A 840 13.78 13.61 27.70
CA ASP A 840 13.85 12.57 28.73
C ASP A 840 14.96 11.58 28.37
N ALA A 841 16.16 11.81 28.91
CA ALA A 841 17.33 10.94 28.69
C ALA A 841 17.14 9.50 29.20
N LYS A 842 16.21 9.25 30.14
CA LYS A 842 15.95 7.91 30.69
C LYS A 842 14.99 7.09 29.83
N LYS A 843 13.99 7.74 29.23
CA LYS A 843 13.09 7.10 28.25
C LYS A 843 13.71 7.07 26.85
N GLY A 844 14.46 8.11 26.47
CA GLY A 844 15.04 8.30 25.15
C GLY A 844 14.09 8.99 24.16
N ILE A 845 13.32 9.99 24.62
CA ILE A 845 12.28 10.71 23.86
C ILE A 845 12.28 12.21 24.17
N TYR A 846 11.72 13.01 23.26
CA TYR A 846 11.45 14.43 23.49
C TYR A 846 10.24 14.59 24.42
N LEU A 847 10.30 15.56 25.34
CA LEU A 847 9.16 15.93 26.17
C LEU A 847 8.11 16.64 25.31
N ASN A 848 6.89 16.11 25.27
CA ASN A 848 5.87 16.52 24.31
C ASN A 848 4.44 16.30 24.81
N ASP A 849 3.56 17.25 24.51
CA ASP A 849 2.10 17.04 24.51
C ASP A 849 1.62 16.75 23.10
N SER A 850 1.05 15.56 22.89
CA SER A 850 0.39 15.19 21.63
C SER A 850 1.27 15.36 20.39
N GLY A 851 2.60 15.36 20.56
CA GLY A 851 3.61 15.55 19.52
C GLY A 851 4.11 16.98 19.34
N ARG A 852 3.59 17.97 20.07
CA ARG A 852 4.20 19.31 20.22
C ARG A 852 5.32 19.24 21.24
N ILE A 853 6.52 19.71 20.92
CA ILE A 853 7.63 19.69 21.88
C ILE A 853 7.38 20.78 22.94
N GLU A 854 7.54 20.41 24.21
CA GLU A 854 7.33 21.31 25.35
C GLU A 854 8.20 22.58 25.24
N ALA A 855 7.67 23.71 25.72
CA ALA A 855 8.28 25.04 25.64
C ALA A 855 8.76 25.51 24.24
N THR A 856 8.45 24.79 23.16
CA THR A 856 9.09 24.98 21.85
C THR A 856 8.05 25.17 20.71
N PRO A 857 7.38 26.33 20.62
CA PRO A 857 6.39 26.60 19.56
C PRO A 857 6.94 26.40 18.15
N GLY A 858 6.09 25.86 17.26
CA GLY A 858 6.45 25.51 15.88
C GLY A 858 7.31 24.26 15.73
N VAL A 859 7.55 23.49 16.81
CA VAL A 859 8.41 22.30 16.76
C VAL A 859 7.67 21.07 17.31
N TYR A 860 7.75 19.99 16.56
CA TYR A 860 6.97 18.77 16.75
C TYR A 860 7.89 17.55 16.71
N CYS A 861 7.46 16.42 17.27
CA CYS A 861 8.15 15.14 17.20
C CYS A 861 7.19 14.03 16.74
N CYS A 862 7.68 13.08 15.96
CA CYS A 862 6.86 12.07 15.28
C CYS A 862 7.57 10.70 15.24
N GLY A 863 6.81 9.63 15.50
CA GLY A 863 7.33 8.26 15.55
C GLY A 863 8.15 8.00 16.80
N TRP A 864 9.25 7.26 16.67
CA TRP A 864 10.03 6.79 17.83
C TRP A 864 10.70 7.92 18.64
N THR A 865 10.89 9.11 18.07
CA THR A 865 11.33 10.31 18.82
C THR A 865 10.28 10.76 19.85
N GLN A 866 9.01 10.46 19.60
CA GLN A 866 7.86 10.79 20.45
C GLN A 866 7.48 9.63 21.38
N SER A 867 7.33 8.42 20.84
CA SER A 867 6.80 7.25 21.55
C SER A 867 7.88 6.34 22.16
N GLY A 868 9.15 6.59 21.86
CA GLY A 868 10.23 5.63 22.05
C GLY A 868 10.22 4.54 20.98
N ALA A 869 11.26 3.69 21.00
CA ALA A 869 11.48 2.61 20.05
C ALA A 869 10.57 1.39 20.30
N VAL A 870 9.25 1.58 20.19
CA VAL A 870 8.22 0.57 20.41
C VAL A 870 7.18 0.65 19.29
N GLY A 871 6.74 -0.52 18.80
CA GLY A 871 5.72 -0.63 17.77
C GLY A 871 6.25 -0.83 16.35
N VAL A 872 5.34 -1.22 15.46
CA VAL A 872 5.62 -1.54 14.04
C VAL A 872 5.37 -0.33 13.13
N ILE A 873 5.73 -0.46 11.84
CA ILE A 873 5.52 0.58 10.81
C ILE A 873 4.07 1.12 10.82
N LEU A 874 3.06 0.26 10.99
CA LEU A 874 1.66 0.68 11.00
C LEU A 874 1.30 1.58 12.21
N SER A 875 1.83 1.32 13.40
CA SER A 875 1.63 2.21 14.55
C SER A 875 2.36 3.54 14.37
N THR A 876 3.57 3.52 13.80
CA THR A 876 4.34 4.73 13.47
C THR A 876 3.62 5.58 12.41
N LEU A 877 3.03 4.96 11.39
CA LEU A 877 2.24 5.64 10.35
C LEU A 877 0.95 6.26 10.92
N ASN A 878 0.22 5.53 11.76
CA ASN A 878 -0.98 6.03 12.44
C ASN A 878 -0.68 7.15 13.45
N ASN A 879 0.53 7.16 14.03
CA ASN A 879 1.03 8.28 14.82
C ASN A 879 1.34 9.49 13.93
N ALA A 880 2.07 9.31 12.83
CA ALA A 880 2.42 10.37 11.90
C ALA A 880 1.21 11.13 11.33
N PHE A 881 0.10 10.44 11.01
CA PHE A 881 -1.13 11.11 10.58
C PHE A 881 -1.71 12.03 11.66
N LYS A 882 -1.73 11.61 12.93
CA LYS A 882 -2.19 12.47 14.03
C LYS A 882 -1.30 13.71 14.22
N ILE A 883 0.01 13.56 14.03
CA ILE A 883 0.94 14.70 14.11
C ILE A 883 0.74 15.64 12.91
N ALA A 884 0.44 15.12 11.71
CA ALA A 884 0.09 15.95 10.56
C ALA A 884 -1.22 16.74 10.79
N ASP A 885 -2.26 16.13 11.37
CA ASP A 885 -3.50 16.81 11.75
C ASP A 885 -3.25 17.93 12.80
N VAL A 886 -2.38 17.65 13.79
CA VAL A 886 -1.94 18.62 14.81
C VAL A 886 -1.18 19.80 14.20
N VAL A 887 -0.19 19.53 13.34
CA VAL A 887 0.59 20.57 12.64
C VAL A 887 -0.32 21.40 11.74
N ALA A 888 -1.22 20.79 10.98
CA ALA A 888 -2.15 21.52 10.11
C ALA A 888 -3.09 22.44 10.91
N SER A 889 -3.67 21.95 12.02
CA SER A 889 -4.52 22.80 12.87
C SER A 889 -3.74 23.94 13.51
N ASP A 890 -2.46 23.76 13.85
CA ASP A 890 -1.64 24.85 14.41
C ASP A 890 -1.24 25.87 13.34
N LEU A 891 -0.89 25.42 12.11
CA LEU A 891 -0.61 26.30 10.98
C LEU A 891 -1.81 27.17 10.59
N GLU A 892 -3.06 26.67 10.72
CA GLU A 892 -4.28 27.49 10.57
C GLU A 892 -4.37 28.67 11.57
N LYS A 893 -3.56 28.68 12.65
CA LYS A 893 -3.54 29.71 13.70
C LYS A 893 -2.24 30.53 13.72
N MET A 894 -1.20 30.13 12.97
CA MET A 894 0.10 30.80 12.93
C MET A 894 0.14 31.85 11.82
N THR A 895 0.84 32.96 12.06
CA THR A 895 1.23 33.89 10.99
C THR A 895 2.43 33.32 10.21
N PRO A 896 2.33 33.09 8.90
CA PRO A 896 3.44 32.54 8.11
C PRO A 896 4.67 33.45 8.12
N LYS A 897 5.85 32.84 8.18
CA LYS A 897 7.14 33.53 8.11
C LYS A 897 7.41 33.97 6.67
N GLN A 898 7.78 35.23 6.46
CA GLN A 898 8.13 35.76 5.14
C GLN A 898 9.60 35.43 4.76
N THR A 899 9.95 34.15 4.83
CA THR A 899 11.29 33.62 4.58
C THR A 899 11.36 32.96 3.20
N ASN A 900 11.72 33.74 2.18
CA ASN A 900 12.09 33.22 0.86
C ASN A 900 13.60 32.90 0.82
N PHE A 901 13.97 31.73 1.35
CA PHE A 901 15.36 31.22 1.43
C PHE A 901 15.51 29.94 0.58
N ASP A 902 16.73 29.62 0.13
CA ASP A 902 17.06 28.23 -0.21
C ASP A 902 17.76 27.55 0.96
N LEU A 903 17.58 26.23 1.06
CA LEU A 903 18.17 25.42 2.10
C LEU A 903 19.72 25.47 2.04
N ARG A 904 20.29 25.71 0.85
CA ARG A 904 21.72 25.96 0.65
C ARG A 904 22.26 27.16 1.42
N ASP A 905 21.43 28.16 1.73
CA ASP A 905 21.84 29.38 2.43
C ASP A 905 22.06 29.14 3.94
N ILE A 906 21.58 28.00 4.48
CA ILE A 906 21.68 27.63 5.90
C ILE A 906 22.54 26.38 6.15
N ILE A 907 23.24 25.86 5.14
CA ILE A 907 24.22 24.77 5.28
C ILE A 907 25.60 25.36 5.57
N SER A 908 26.28 24.80 6.57
CA SER A 908 27.52 25.33 7.15
C SER A 908 28.74 25.19 6.22
N ASP A 909 28.76 24.17 5.35
CA ASP A 909 29.69 24.05 4.24
C ASP A 909 28.96 24.18 2.89
N PRO A 910 29.11 25.32 2.17
CA PRO A 910 28.56 25.51 0.83
C PRO A 910 29.04 24.52 -0.24
N ARG A 911 30.06 23.69 0.07
CA ARG A 911 30.59 22.64 -0.82
C ARG A 911 29.93 21.27 -0.59
N LYS A 912 29.10 21.12 0.44
CA LYS A 912 28.40 19.86 0.76
C LYS A 912 27.53 19.39 -0.43
N GLN A 913 27.80 18.19 -0.94
CA GLN A 913 27.01 17.58 -2.01
C GLN A 913 25.68 17.07 -1.46
N ILE A 914 24.62 17.85 -1.64
CA ILE A 914 23.22 17.46 -1.38
C ILE A 914 22.79 16.41 -2.42
N VAL A 915 22.07 15.39 -1.97
CA VAL A 915 21.43 14.39 -2.86
C VAL A 915 19.94 14.72 -3.03
N SER A 916 19.51 14.94 -4.28
CA SER A 916 18.09 15.19 -4.59
C SER A 916 17.28 13.88 -4.72
N LYS A 917 15.97 13.99 -4.95
CA LYS A 917 15.14 12.80 -5.24
C LYS A 917 15.44 12.20 -6.62
N GLU A 918 15.85 13.03 -7.56
CA GLU A 918 16.32 12.62 -8.89
C GLU A 918 17.67 11.89 -8.78
N ASP A 919 18.57 12.36 -7.90
CA ASP A 919 19.85 11.68 -7.63
C ASP A 919 19.65 10.34 -6.90
N TRP A 920 18.75 10.30 -5.90
CA TRP A 920 18.33 9.04 -5.29
C TRP A 920 17.74 8.07 -6.34
N ALA A 921 16.96 8.54 -7.32
CA ALA A 921 16.43 7.69 -8.38
C ALA A 921 17.53 7.10 -9.30
N LYS A 922 18.66 7.81 -9.51
CA LYS A 922 19.86 7.23 -10.16
C LYS A 922 20.41 6.08 -9.32
N LEU A 923 20.58 6.30 -8.02
CA LEU A 923 21.15 5.32 -7.08
C LEU A 923 20.28 4.06 -6.98
N ASP A 924 18.96 4.21 -6.80
CA ASP A 924 18.00 3.11 -6.74
C ASP A 924 18.07 2.23 -8.01
N ALA A 925 18.14 2.87 -9.20
CA ALA A 925 18.30 2.17 -10.47
C ALA A 925 19.65 1.43 -10.61
N ILE A 926 20.73 1.97 -10.05
CA ILE A 926 22.04 1.30 -10.01
C ILE A 926 21.99 0.08 -9.08
N GLU A 927 21.39 0.19 -7.90
CA GLU A 927 21.25 -0.92 -6.94
C GLU A 927 20.43 -2.08 -7.52
N VAL A 928 19.27 -1.78 -8.12
CA VAL A 928 18.41 -2.77 -8.78
C VAL A 928 19.15 -3.43 -9.96
N LYS A 929 19.89 -2.65 -10.75
CA LYS A 929 20.71 -3.19 -11.85
C LYS A 929 21.82 -4.13 -11.34
N ARG A 930 22.48 -3.81 -10.22
CA ARG A 930 23.48 -4.70 -9.60
C ARG A 930 22.85 -6.01 -9.11
N GLY A 931 21.73 -5.94 -8.40
CA GLY A 931 21.03 -7.13 -7.90
C GLY A 931 20.52 -8.04 -9.00
N SER A 932 19.98 -7.46 -10.09
CA SER A 932 19.48 -8.21 -11.24
C SER A 932 20.54 -9.07 -11.96
N VAL A 933 21.85 -8.78 -11.79
CA VAL A 933 22.94 -9.62 -12.33
C VAL A 933 23.16 -10.88 -11.48
N ARG A 934 22.83 -10.82 -10.19
CA ARG A 934 23.02 -11.90 -9.20
C ARG A 934 21.72 -12.63 -8.81
N GLY A 935 20.57 -12.16 -9.30
CA GLY A 935 19.25 -12.71 -8.99
C GLY A 935 18.62 -12.17 -7.70
N SER A 936 19.20 -11.15 -7.07
CA SER A 936 18.61 -10.47 -5.91
C SER A 936 17.77 -9.25 -6.34
N PRO A 937 16.84 -8.75 -5.49
CA PRO A 937 16.03 -7.58 -5.81
C PRO A 937 16.84 -6.28 -6.01
N ARG A 938 18.02 -6.21 -5.36
CA ARG A 938 19.03 -5.16 -5.45
C ARG A 938 20.32 -5.62 -4.75
N GLU A 939 21.45 -5.03 -5.11
CA GLU A 939 22.64 -5.00 -4.24
C GLU A 939 22.86 -3.56 -3.81
N LYS A 940 23.12 -3.33 -2.52
CA LYS A 940 23.11 -1.99 -1.93
C LYS A 940 24.44 -1.28 -2.08
N ILE A 941 24.40 0.02 -2.33
CA ILE A 941 25.56 0.89 -2.18
C ILE A 941 25.68 1.22 -0.68
N VAL A 942 26.84 0.93 -0.08
CA VAL A 942 27.05 1.05 1.37
C VAL A 942 28.08 2.14 1.73
N ASP A 943 29.07 2.40 0.86
CA ASP A 943 29.93 3.58 1.03
C ASP A 943 29.23 4.85 0.52
N ILE A 944 29.32 5.92 1.32
CA ILE A 944 28.79 7.23 0.97
C ILE A 944 29.64 7.87 -0.14
N LYS A 945 30.97 7.64 -0.17
CA LYS A 945 31.82 8.23 -1.22
C LYS A 945 31.54 7.58 -2.58
N GLU A 946 31.37 6.26 -2.62
CA GLU A 946 30.84 5.54 -3.79
C GLU A 946 29.50 6.15 -4.23
N ALA A 947 28.51 6.27 -3.33
CA ALA A 947 27.19 6.82 -3.66
C ALA A 947 27.27 8.24 -4.25
N LEU A 948 28.06 9.13 -3.65
CA LEU A 948 28.24 10.50 -4.12
C LEU A 948 29.03 10.60 -5.44
N SER A 949 29.86 9.60 -5.77
CA SER A 949 30.59 9.53 -7.04
C SER A 949 29.76 9.03 -8.24
N LEU A 950 28.57 8.49 -7.99
CA LEU A 950 27.69 7.87 -8.99
C LEU A 950 26.57 8.81 -9.50
N ILE A 951 26.50 10.05 -9.02
CA ILE A 951 25.39 11.00 -9.24
C ILE A 951 25.83 12.35 -9.79
#